data_AF-A0A179DC10-F1
#
_entry.id   AF-A0A179DC10-F1
#
_cell.length_a   1.000
_cell.length_b   1.000
_cell.length_c   1.000
_cell.angle_alpha   90.00
_cell.angle_beta   90.00
_cell.angle_gamma   90.00
#
_symmetry.space_group_name_H-M   'P 1'
#
loop_
_entity.id
_entity.type
_entity.pdbx_description
1 polymer ?
#
loop_
_entity_poly.entity_id
_entity_poly.type
_entity_poly.pdbx_seq_one_letter_code
_entity_poly.pdbx_strand_id
1 'polypeptide(L)'
;MKKLLIINILICASFWASAQIIFTDFENGSLTNFSTNGATGLGFNNEHVKSGTKALEWTAENGKKLIVTNLNIPANDVNKNASAGAELFIYNAEPSTDRLIFEFTDKAGNVKRTGTMLLNFKGWRDYHRNYKKDYNNGELMLGSDRFLLNECRITYLQGPGSSGTKKFYFDNFTFIGDTETRQPGPHMALDYQHFFQEDNAAEDPLGSYLKKPSSLVIPVATPEELTGLQTVKSIYTRGTGPVDPSALLAAETYVNNCGIGRNVDGSIKGRGMLGISNPDTLVLVSTHIQSLARAAQFNGDVNAKSKLLLFTEYILDQGIAEGGRNDMVTNSYTNVRAFPLGFLEALPLYTEPMRTDVINLLKWSNDYNKIYELNPTPGQNTDFLYLKVTFLMEIACALPSADEAVNDLKFIKYFLERNTDISQGDRDGIKPDGTGFHHTSNQVRYLYAFGGWVERAYSLKGTPFKVNKAAYDNMAFAFKNMFLQSSRGGLYSNAASGRVPFPASLPVSQTQLRQLVEIGGDIVGSSFEPDLASFYNYTYNVDFYGVAKGDFDNFYTSNYSNLGVLKRGNWTASMKGFNTIFKGTEIYPTENRYGRYQSYGALEILYNGSLEDTGYSLNGAGWDWNYMPGTTSVVLPFTELQPKTNNASEWQELDFSGALSLGRNGIFGMNFSQLDKGYYTPSSLKFKKSVFAFDNLLICLGSDISVGNNQGSVVSNLFQAISTTATPTMYVNSTVPQTGTLTVATL
;
A
#
# COMPACT_ATOMS: atom_id res chain seq x y z
N MET A 1 44.02 -29.19 -75.72
CA MET A 1 44.21 -30.00 -74.50
C MET A 1 42.91 -30.01 -73.72
N LYS A 2 42.37 -31.21 -73.47
CA LYS A 2 41.13 -31.46 -72.73
C LYS A 2 41.25 -31.01 -71.27
N LYS A 3 40.25 -30.31 -70.72
CA LYS A 3 39.88 -30.43 -69.30
C LYS A 3 38.37 -30.34 -69.15
N LEU A 4 37.79 -31.43 -68.61
CA LEU A 4 36.41 -31.59 -68.16
C LEU A 4 36.06 -30.52 -67.13
N LEU A 5 34.85 -29.96 -67.23
CA LEU A 5 34.18 -29.27 -66.12
C LEU A 5 32.92 -30.08 -65.76
N ILE A 6 32.92 -30.66 -64.56
CA ILE A 6 31.82 -31.42 -64.00
C ILE A 6 30.81 -30.41 -63.42
N ILE A 7 29.56 -30.52 -63.86
CA ILE A 7 28.40 -29.77 -63.38
C ILE A 7 27.92 -30.42 -62.07
N ASN A 8 27.91 -29.66 -60.98
CA ASN A 8 27.17 -29.99 -59.76
C ASN A 8 25.93 -29.08 -59.68
N ILE A 9 24.74 -29.66 -59.84
CA ILE A 9 23.45 -29.01 -59.62
C ILE A 9 23.16 -29.08 -58.11
N LEU A 10 23.24 -27.93 -57.41
CA LEU A 10 22.67 -27.79 -56.07
C LEU A 10 21.17 -27.48 -56.20
N ILE A 11 20.34 -28.42 -55.78
CA ILE A 11 18.91 -28.20 -55.55
C ILE A 11 18.78 -27.52 -54.19
N CYS A 12 18.55 -26.21 -54.18
CA CYS A 12 18.16 -25.47 -52.98
C CYS A 12 16.69 -25.79 -52.65
N ALA A 13 16.44 -26.73 -51.75
CA ALA A 13 15.17 -26.82 -51.06
C ALA A 13 15.08 -25.65 -50.07
N SER A 14 14.27 -24.64 -50.40
CA SER A 14 13.91 -23.57 -49.48
C SER A 14 13.01 -24.12 -48.38
N PHE A 15 13.62 -24.51 -47.25
CA PHE A 15 12.89 -24.72 -46.01
C PHE A 15 12.41 -23.36 -45.50
N TRP A 16 11.11 -23.09 -45.66
CA TRP A 16 10.44 -21.98 -44.98
C TRP A 16 10.30 -22.32 -43.51
N ALA A 17 11.33 -22.05 -42.71
CA ALA A 17 11.20 -22.04 -41.25
C ALA A 17 10.41 -20.78 -40.88
N SER A 18 9.21 -20.95 -40.32
CA SER A 18 8.46 -19.82 -39.76
C SER A 18 9.23 -19.26 -38.56
N ALA A 19 9.37 -17.94 -38.49
CA ALA A 19 10.10 -17.28 -37.40
C ALA A 19 9.39 -17.52 -36.06
N GLN A 20 10.21 -17.60 -35.00
CA GLN A 20 9.72 -17.70 -33.63
C GLN A 20 8.93 -16.45 -33.26
N ILE A 21 7.78 -16.61 -32.59
CA ILE A 21 6.99 -15.50 -32.06
C ILE A 21 6.96 -15.53 -30.53
N ILE A 22 7.47 -14.46 -29.92
CA ILE A 22 7.43 -14.24 -28.46
C ILE A 22 6.60 -13.01 -28.09
N PHE A 23 6.43 -12.08 -29.03
CA PHE A 23 5.64 -10.85 -28.92
C PHE A 23 5.04 -10.49 -30.29
N THR A 24 3.83 -9.94 -30.32
CA THR A 24 3.30 -9.22 -31.48
C THR A 24 2.26 -8.17 -31.10
N ASP A 25 2.31 -7.04 -31.78
CA ASP A 25 1.29 -5.98 -31.83
C ASP A 25 0.60 -5.92 -33.20
N PHE A 26 0.78 -6.96 -34.03
CA PHE A 26 0.18 -7.11 -35.36
C PHE A 26 0.53 -6.02 -36.40
N GLU A 27 1.40 -5.06 -36.09
CA GLU A 27 1.74 -3.96 -36.99
C GLU A 27 2.50 -4.42 -38.24
N ASN A 28 3.27 -5.50 -38.12
CA ASN A 28 3.99 -6.13 -39.23
C ASN A 28 3.06 -6.75 -40.31
N GLY A 29 1.75 -6.85 -40.04
CA GLY A 29 0.75 -7.34 -41.00
C GLY A 29 0.88 -8.84 -41.35
N SER A 30 1.53 -9.63 -40.50
CA SER A 30 1.75 -11.06 -40.74
C SER A 30 0.85 -11.94 -39.85
N LEU A 31 0.13 -12.88 -40.47
CA LEU A 31 -0.65 -13.92 -39.78
C LEU A 31 0.00 -15.31 -39.89
N THR A 32 1.26 -15.42 -40.33
CA THR A 32 1.92 -16.71 -40.61
C THR A 32 1.88 -17.69 -39.45
N ASN A 33 1.88 -17.20 -38.21
CA ASN A 33 1.84 -18.01 -36.99
C ASN A 33 0.43 -18.21 -36.42
N PHE A 34 -0.59 -17.57 -37.00
CA PHE A 34 -1.96 -17.53 -36.50
C PHE A 34 -2.90 -18.26 -37.45
N SER A 35 -3.75 -19.11 -36.91
CA SER A 35 -4.77 -19.82 -37.68
C SER A 35 -6.03 -20.04 -36.87
N THR A 36 -7.15 -20.38 -37.53
CA THR A 36 -8.38 -20.77 -36.85
C THR A 36 -8.99 -22.00 -37.52
N ASN A 37 -9.72 -22.80 -36.75
CA ASN A 37 -10.51 -23.92 -37.25
C ASN A 37 -12.02 -23.59 -37.39
N GLY A 38 -12.37 -22.30 -37.25
CA GLY A 38 -13.70 -21.76 -37.59
C GLY A 38 -13.89 -21.59 -39.09
N ALA A 39 -15.13 -21.38 -39.53
CA ALA A 39 -15.43 -21.16 -40.95
C ALA A 39 -15.01 -19.77 -41.43
N THR A 40 -15.04 -18.77 -40.54
CA THR A 40 -14.54 -17.41 -40.81
C THR A 40 -13.03 -17.34 -40.57
N GLY A 41 -12.30 -16.82 -41.55
CA GLY A 41 -10.85 -16.60 -41.45
C GLY A 41 -10.47 -15.48 -40.49
N LEU A 42 -9.17 -15.39 -40.19
CA LEU A 42 -8.57 -14.30 -39.41
C LEU A 42 -8.30 -13.09 -40.32
N GLY A 43 -8.40 -11.89 -39.77
CA GLY A 43 -8.13 -10.64 -40.49
C GLY A 43 -7.53 -9.57 -39.59
N PHE A 44 -7.09 -8.47 -40.19
CA PHE A 44 -6.71 -7.26 -39.46
C PHE A 44 -7.81 -6.22 -39.59
N ASN A 45 -8.02 -5.44 -38.53
CA ASN A 45 -8.91 -4.29 -38.57
C ASN A 45 -8.33 -3.12 -37.76
N ASN A 46 -9.00 -1.96 -37.79
CA ASN A 46 -8.61 -0.78 -37.01
C ASN A 46 -9.78 -0.19 -36.19
N GLU A 47 -10.83 -0.98 -35.94
CA GLU A 47 -11.99 -0.52 -35.17
C GLU A 47 -11.65 -0.42 -33.68
N HIS A 48 -10.88 -1.40 -33.17
CA HIS A 48 -10.40 -1.43 -31.79
C HIS A 48 -8.92 -1.77 -31.81
N VAL A 49 -8.10 -0.90 -31.23
CA VAL A 49 -6.64 -1.00 -31.25
C VAL A 49 -6.12 -0.72 -29.85
N LYS A 50 -5.14 -1.52 -29.39
CA LYS A 50 -4.46 -1.40 -28.09
C LYS A 50 -3.03 -0.90 -28.26
N SER A 51 -2.39 -1.23 -29.38
CA SER A 51 -1.08 -0.73 -29.82
C SER A 51 -1.10 -0.44 -31.32
N GLY A 52 -0.34 0.56 -31.77
CA GLY A 52 -0.18 0.82 -33.20
C GLY A 52 -1.47 1.28 -33.90
N THR A 53 -1.81 0.65 -35.02
CA THR A 53 -2.83 1.06 -35.98
C THR A 53 -3.83 -0.04 -36.34
N LYS A 54 -3.56 -1.31 -36.01
CA LYS A 54 -4.46 -2.43 -36.30
C LYS A 54 -4.40 -3.51 -35.22
N ALA A 55 -5.48 -4.28 -35.11
CA ALA A 55 -5.57 -5.46 -34.26
C ALA A 55 -5.95 -6.69 -35.09
N LEU A 56 -5.71 -7.88 -34.53
CA LEU A 56 -6.21 -9.13 -35.08
C LEU A 56 -7.71 -9.25 -34.79
N GLU A 57 -8.53 -9.34 -35.83
CA GLU A 57 -9.96 -9.64 -35.74
C GLU A 57 -10.19 -11.15 -35.86
N TRP A 58 -11.03 -11.69 -34.97
CA TRP A 58 -11.53 -13.06 -35.06
C TRP A 58 -13.04 -13.10 -34.84
N THR A 59 -13.77 -13.62 -35.81
CA THR A 59 -15.19 -13.98 -35.64
C THR A 59 -15.27 -15.44 -35.22
N ALA A 60 -15.48 -15.68 -33.93
CA ALA A 60 -15.46 -17.00 -33.31
C ALA A 60 -16.85 -17.65 -33.31
N GLU A 61 -16.91 -18.94 -33.66
CA GLU A 61 -18.06 -19.81 -33.40
C GLU A 61 -17.79 -20.65 -32.15
N ASN A 62 -18.85 -21.13 -31.50
CA ASN A 62 -18.73 -21.96 -30.29
C ASN A 62 -17.85 -23.21 -30.51
N GLY A 63 -16.90 -23.44 -29.60
CA GLY A 63 -15.95 -24.55 -29.66
C GLY A 63 -14.80 -24.37 -30.65
N LYS A 64 -14.77 -23.27 -31.41
CA LYS A 64 -13.67 -22.96 -32.35
C LYS A 64 -12.50 -22.31 -31.63
N LYS A 65 -11.33 -22.43 -32.25
CA LYS A 65 -10.04 -22.04 -31.67
C LYS A 65 -9.33 -21.03 -32.56
N LEU A 66 -8.71 -20.05 -31.94
CA LEU A 66 -7.56 -19.33 -32.46
C LEU A 66 -6.30 -20.09 -32.03
N ILE A 67 -5.41 -20.42 -32.97
CA ILE A 67 -4.21 -21.23 -32.75
C ILE A 67 -2.99 -20.41 -33.13
N VAL A 68 -2.07 -20.26 -32.18
CA VAL A 68 -0.78 -19.59 -32.34
C VAL A 68 0.32 -20.63 -32.29
N THR A 69 1.16 -20.67 -33.33
CA THR A 69 2.20 -21.70 -33.53
C THR A 69 3.61 -21.12 -33.63
N ASN A 70 4.62 -21.99 -33.54
CA ASN A 70 6.04 -21.64 -33.53
C ASN A 70 6.43 -20.67 -32.41
N LEU A 71 5.86 -20.84 -31.21
CA LEU A 71 6.34 -20.11 -30.02
C LEU A 71 7.76 -20.54 -29.66
N ASN A 72 8.03 -21.85 -29.69
CA ASN A 72 9.34 -22.47 -29.43
C ASN A 72 10.07 -21.89 -28.18
N ILE A 73 9.33 -21.51 -27.14
CA ILE A 73 9.87 -20.86 -25.94
C ILE A 73 10.55 -21.93 -25.08
N PRO A 74 11.85 -21.78 -24.74
CA PRO A 74 12.58 -22.76 -23.95
C PRO A 74 11.97 -23.03 -22.57
N ALA A 75 12.10 -24.28 -22.11
CA ALA A 75 11.61 -24.70 -20.80
C ALA A 75 12.22 -23.92 -19.62
N ASN A 76 13.43 -23.39 -19.79
CA ASN A 76 14.07 -22.55 -18.78
C ASN A 76 13.42 -21.17 -18.66
N ASP A 77 12.89 -20.62 -19.76
CA ASP A 77 12.27 -19.29 -19.76
C ASP A 77 10.89 -19.32 -19.11
N VAL A 78 10.08 -20.34 -19.40
CA VAL A 78 8.77 -20.54 -18.72
C VAL A 78 8.90 -20.84 -17.22
N ASN A 79 10.11 -21.05 -16.71
CA ASN A 79 10.39 -21.34 -15.31
C ASN A 79 11.00 -20.14 -14.55
N LYS A 80 11.16 -18.98 -15.20
CA LYS A 80 11.66 -17.74 -14.57
C LYS A 80 10.56 -17.06 -13.76
N ASN A 81 10.78 -16.87 -12.46
CA ASN A 81 9.78 -16.26 -11.57
C ASN A 81 9.34 -14.85 -12.03
N ALA A 82 10.28 -14.07 -12.57
CA ALA A 82 10.06 -12.66 -12.90
C ALA A 82 9.55 -12.41 -14.32
N SER A 83 9.67 -13.37 -15.25
CA SER A 83 9.39 -13.12 -16.67
C SER A 83 8.71 -14.23 -17.45
N ALA A 84 8.20 -15.26 -16.75
CA ALA A 84 7.45 -16.37 -17.35
C ALA A 84 5.96 -16.05 -17.57
N GLY A 85 5.61 -14.79 -17.83
CA GLY A 85 4.24 -14.33 -18.04
C GLY A 85 3.79 -14.40 -19.50
N ALA A 86 2.53 -14.79 -19.71
CA ALA A 86 1.77 -14.43 -20.89
C ALA A 86 0.88 -13.23 -20.54
N GLU A 87 0.94 -12.15 -21.31
CA GLU A 87 0.00 -11.02 -21.26
C GLU A 87 -0.58 -10.81 -22.66
N LEU A 88 -1.88 -11.00 -22.79
CA LEU A 88 -2.59 -10.99 -24.07
C LEU A 88 -3.78 -10.03 -23.93
N PHE A 89 -3.85 -8.94 -24.70
CA PHE A 89 -5.01 -8.04 -24.64
C PHE A 89 -6.13 -8.52 -25.56
N ILE A 90 -7.34 -8.54 -25.02
CA ILE A 90 -8.57 -8.96 -25.70
C ILE A 90 -9.61 -7.87 -25.55
N TYR A 91 -10.18 -7.44 -26.67
CA TYR A 91 -11.33 -6.57 -26.70
C TYR A 91 -12.62 -7.39 -26.74
N ASN A 92 -13.55 -7.07 -25.86
CA ASN A 92 -14.91 -7.61 -25.88
C ASN A 92 -15.92 -6.46 -25.98
N ALA A 93 -16.76 -6.49 -27.01
CA ALA A 93 -17.72 -5.42 -27.26
C ALA A 93 -18.81 -5.33 -26.20
N GLU A 94 -19.31 -6.48 -25.72
CA GLU A 94 -20.40 -6.54 -24.74
C GLU A 94 -20.21 -7.68 -23.71
N PRO A 95 -20.52 -7.44 -22.42
CA PRO A 95 -20.45 -8.45 -21.38
C PRO A 95 -21.38 -9.64 -21.64
N SER A 96 -20.96 -10.82 -21.21
CA SER A 96 -21.69 -12.08 -21.38
C SER A 96 -21.22 -13.13 -20.38
N THR A 97 -21.91 -14.26 -20.31
CA THR A 97 -21.46 -15.45 -19.56
C THR A 97 -20.53 -16.35 -20.36
N ASP A 98 -20.10 -15.91 -21.55
CA ASP A 98 -19.20 -16.67 -22.42
C ASP A 98 -17.78 -16.74 -21.86
N ARG A 99 -16.95 -17.61 -22.43
CA ARG A 99 -15.59 -17.87 -21.95
C ARG A 99 -14.59 -18.01 -23.09
N LEU A 100 -13.35 -17.64 -22.82
CA LEU A 100 -12.17 -18.03 -23.57
C LEU A 100 -11.34 -19.01 -22.74
N ILE A 101 -10.98 -20.16 -23.32
CA ILE A 101 -10.09 -21.16 -22.72
C ILE A 101 -8.73 -21.09 -23.39
N PHE A 102 -7.70 -20.78 -22.61
CA PHE A 102 -6.31 -20.67 -23.04
C PHE A 102 -5.59 -21.97 -22.72
N GLU A 103 -5.12 -22.70 -23.74
CA GLU A 103 -4.32 -23.91 -23.60
C GLU A 103 -2.92 -23.67 -24.15
N PHE A 104 -1.90 -23.90 -23.31
CA PHE A 104 -0.49 -23.80 -23.70
C PHE A 104 0.11 -25.20 -23.80
N THR A 105 0.66 -25.55 -24.96
CA THR A 105 1.09 -26.93 -25.25
C THR A 105 2.58 -27.06 -25.48
N ASP A 106 3.07 -28.27 -25.25
CA ASP A 106 4.42 -28.66 -25.68
C ASP A 106 4.49 -29.00 -27.18
N LYS A 107 5.70 -29.35 -27.66
CA LYS A 107 5.94 -29.73 -29.06
C LYS A 107 5.22 -31.01 -29.49
N ALA A 108 4.86 -31.89 -28.54
CA ALA A 108 4.07 -33.08 -28.80
C ALA A 108 2.55 -32.77 -28.82
N GLY A 109 2.15 -31.52 -28.58
CA GLY A 109 0.76 -31.07 -28.55
C GLY A 109 0.05 -31.35 -27.22
N ASN A 110 0.78 -31.80 -26.18
CA ASN A 110 0.21 -32.04 -24.86
C ASN A 110 -0.07 -30.70 -24.19
N VAL A 111 -1.28 -30.53 -23.65
CA VAL A 111 -1.62 -29.36 -22.84
C VAL A 111 -0.84 -29.40 -21.53
N LYS A 112 -0.15 -28.30 -21.22
CA LYS A 112 0.66 -28.15 -20.01
C LYS A 112 0.08 -27.12 -19.06
N ARG A 113 -0.61 -26.11 -19.58
CA ARG A 113 -1.31 -25.09 -18.80
C ARG A 113 -2.67 -24.81 -19.43
N THR A 114 -3.67 -24.63 -18.59
CA THR A 114 -5.03 -24.27 -18.99
C THR A 114 -5.51 -23.11 -18.14
N GLY A 115 -6.07 -22.09 -18.78
CA GLY A 115 -6.71 -20.98 -18.08
C GLY A 115 -8.02 -20.56 -18.68
N THR A 116 -8.86 -19.97 -17.86
CA THR A 116 -10.22 -19.55 -18.20
C THR A 116 -10.34 -18.05 -18.02
N MET A 117 -10.85 -17.37 -19.04
CA MET A 117 -11.27 -15.98 -18.98
C MET A 117 -12.79 -15.90 -19.22
N LEU A 118 -13.53 -15.34 -18.28
CA LEU A 118 -14.92 -14.94 -18.43
C LEU A 118 -15.00 -13.69 -19.32
N LEU A 119 -16.00 -13.63 -20.19
CA LEU A 119 -16.28 -12.47 -21.05
C LEU A 119 -17.32 -11.54 -20.40
N ASN A 120 -17.21 -11.34 -19.08
CA ASN A 120 -18.11 -10.53 -18.24
C ASN A 120 -17.70 -9.04 -18.16
N PHE A 121 -16.96 -8.56 -19.16
CA PHE A 121 -16.44 -7.20 -19.21
C PHE A 121 -16.72 -6.57 -20.58
N LYS A 122 -16.58 -5.25 -20.66
CA LYS A 122 -16.61 -4.47 -21.91
C LYS A 122 -15.28 -3.73 -22.11
N GLY A 123 -14.88 -3.59 -23.37
CA GLY A 123 -13.62 -2.94 -23.75
C GLY A 123 -12.43 -3.90 -23.70
N TRP A 124 -11.24 -3.32 -23.57
CA TRP A 124 -9.97 -4.05 -23.45
C TRP A 124 -9.75 -4.62 -22.04
N ARG A 125 -9.41 -5.91 -21.94
CA ARG A 125 -8.82 -6.55 -20.75
C ARG A 125 -7.68 -7.47 -21.15
N ASP A 126 -6.77 -7.71 -20.23
CA ASP A 126 -5.66 -8.63 -20.39
C ASP A 126 -5.98 -10.02 -19.81
N TYR A 127 -5.59 -11.06 -20.54
CA TYR A 127 -5.28 -12.35 -19.94
C TYR A 127 -3.81 -12.30 -19.53
N HIS A 128 -3.55 -12.21 -18.22
CA HIS A 128 -2.20 -12.11 -17.70
C HIS A 128 -1.92 -13.20 -16.65
N ARG A 129 -1.10 -14.20 -17.02
CA ARG A 129 -0.73 -15.33 -16.14
C ARG A 129 0.72 -15.77 -16.31
N ASN A 130 1.35 -16.13 -15.21
CA ASN A 130 2.70 -16.69 -15.17
C ASN A 130 2.66 -18.23 -15.20
N TYR A 131 3.38 -18.84 -16.13
CA TYR A 131 3.40 -20.30 -16.36
C TYR A 131 3.89 -21.11 -15.16
N LYS A 132 4.70 -20.51 -14.28
CA LYS A 132 5.20 -21.19 -13.09
C LYS A 132 4.29 -21.00 -11.88
N LYS A 133 3.67 -19.83 -11.77
CA LYS A 133 2.98 -19.40 -10.55
C LYS A 133 1.47 -19.69 -10.57
N ASP A 134 0.81 -19.50 -11.71
CA ASP A 134 -0.64 -19.27 -11.71
C ASP A 134 -1.50 -20.46 -12.09
N TYR A 135 -0.96 -21.68 -12.17
CA TYR A 135 -1.71 -22.82 -12.70
C TYR A 135 -1.83 -23.99 -11.73
N ASN A 136 -1.24 -23.90 -10.53
CA ASN A 136 -1.17 -25.00 -9.57
C ASN A 136 -1.73 -24.60 -8.20
N ASN A 137 -3.00 -24.19 -8.15
CA ASN A 137 -3.69 -23.83 -6.88
C ASN A 137 -2.92 -22.81 -6.02
N GLY A 138 -2.28 -21.83 -6.67
CA GLY A 138 -1.48 -20.82 -5.98
C GLY A 138 -0.13 -21.31 -5.48
N GLU A 139 0.30 -22.52 -5.84
CA GLU A 139 1.63 -23.06 -5.55
C GLU A 139 2.58 -22.90 -6.75
N LEU A 140 3.87 -22.75 -6.46
CA LEU A 140 4.90 -22.71 -7.49
C LEU A 140 5.05 -24.09 -8.15
N MET A 141 4.95 -24.12 -9.48
CA MET A 141 5.37 -25.28 -10.27
C MET A 141 6.85 -25.56 -10.01
N LEU A 142 7.17 -26.84 -9.78
CA LEU A 142 8.53 -27.28 -9.49
C LEU A 142 9.34 -27.41 -10.79
N GLY A 143 10.67 -27.51 -10.65
CA GLY A 143 11.58 -27.62 -11.80
C GLY A 143 11.33 -28.85 -12.70
N SER A 144 10.66 -29.88 -12.18
CA SER A 144 10.21 -31.06 -12.94
C SER A 144 9.09 -30.75 -13.93
N ASP A 145 8.30 -29.69 -13.71
CA ASP A 145 7.12 -29.33 -14.50
C ASP A 145 7.41 -28.33 -15.62
N ARG A 146 8.71 -28.14 -15.93
CA ARG A 146 9.19 -27.32 -17.04
C ARG A 146 8.89 -27.99 -18.38
N PHE A 147 8.52 -27.19 -19.37
CA PHE A 147 8.19 -27.68 -20.71
C PHE A 147 8.57 -26.65 -21.76
N LEU A 148 8.93 -27.10 -22.96
CA LEU A 148 9.07 -26.19 -24.10
C LEU A 148 7.67 -25.78 -24.55
N LEU A 149 7.37 -24.48 -24.52
CA LEU A 149 6.09 -23.95 -24.96
C LEU A 149 6.10 -23.76 -26.48
N ASN A 150 5.26 -24.51 -27.19
CA ASN A 150 5.24 -24.54 -28.65
C ASN A 150 4.01 -23.86 -29.26
N GLU A 151 2.83 -24.04 -28.66
CA GLU A 151 1.57 -23.48 -29.16
C GLU A 151 0.74 -22.86 -28.03
N CYS A 152 -0.04 -21.85 -28.38
CA CYS A 152 -1.15 -21.34 -27.58
C CYS A 152 -2.45 -21.54 -28.37
N ARG A 153 -3.48 -22.09 -27.73
CA ARG A 153 -4.81 -22.32 -28.32
C ARG A 153 -5.84 -21.59 -27.48
N ILE A 154 -6.61 -20.69 -28.09
CA ILE A 154 -7.66 -19.91 -27.43
C ILE A 154 -9.00 -20.39 -27.96
N THR A 155 -9.78 -21.09 -27.13
CA THR A 155 -11.06 -21.67 -27.51
C THR A 155 -12.21 -20.80 -27.02
N TYR A 156 -13.10 -20.40 -27.91
CA TYR A 156 -14.33 -19.68 -27.54
C TYR A 156 -15.42 -20.67 -27.15
N LEU A 157 -16.03 -20.47 -25.98
CA LEU A 157 -17.15 -21.25 -25.47
C LEU A 157 -18.32 -20.34 -25.11
N GLN A 158 -19.48 -20.62 -25.69
CA GLN A 158 -20.72 -19.94 -25.35
C GLN A 158 -21.20 -20.33 -23.95
N GLY A 159 -21.65 -19.32 -23.20
CA GLY A 159 -22.39 -19.52 -21.97
C GLY A 159 -23.85 -19.93 -22.21
N PRO A 160 -24.56 -20.36 -21.17
CA PRO A 160 -25.99 -20.65 -21.27
C PRO A 160 -26.77 -19.46 -21.82
N GLY A 161 -27.56 -19.68 -22.89
CA GLY A 161 -28.39 -18.65 -23.51
C GLY A 161 -27.72 -17.82 -24.61
N SER A 162 -26.40 -17.94 -24.79
CA SER A 162 -25.69 -17.33 -25.92
C SER A 162 -25.88 -18.13 -27.21
N SER A 163 -25.96 -17.45 -28.35
CA SER A 163 -26.04 -18.09 -29.68
C SER A 163 -25.32 -17.25 -30.75
N GLY A 164 -25.02 -17.86 -31.91
CA GLY A 164 -24.36 -17.18 -33.03
C GLY A 164 -22.83 -17.12 -32.93
N THR A 165 -22.22 -16.19 -33.67
CA THR A 165 -20.78 -15.92 -33.62
C THR A 165 -20.49 -14.73 -32.73
N LYS A 166 -19.25 -14.63 -32.23
CA LYS A 166 -18.78 -13.48 -31.45
C LYS A 166 -17.50 -12.92 -32.03
N LYS A 167 -17.45 -11.61 -32.21
CA LYS A 167 -16.28 -10.92 -32.74
C LYS A 167 -15.36 -10.51 -31.59
N PHE A 168 -14.07 -10.82 -31.73
CA PHE A 168 -13.00 -10.43 -30.82
C PHE A 168 -11.94 -9.63 -31.57
N TYR A 169 -11.28 -8.73 -30.84
CA TYR A 169 -10.04 -8.11 -31.28
C TYR A 169 -8.93 -8.47 -30.30
N PHE A 170 -7.77 -8.82 -30.84
CA PHE A 170 -6.60 -9.22 -30.09
C PHE A 170 -5.43 -8.33 -30.47
N ASP A 171 -4.67 -7.89 -29.48
CA ASP A 171 -3.55 -6.98 -29.71
C ASP A 171 -2.51 -7.09 -28.58
N ASN A 172 -1.29 -6.62 -28.83
CA ASN A 172 -0.18 -6.57 -27.88
C ASN A 172 0.02 -7.89 -27.11
N PHE A 173 0.16 -8.98 -27.85
CA PHE A 173 0.36 -10.34 -27.33
C PHE A 173 1.81 -10.56 -26.94
N THR A 174 2.08 -10.68 -25.64
CA THR A 174 3.36 -11.10 -25.08
C THR A 174 3.22 -12.54 -24.56
N PHE A 175 3.97 -13.49 -25.13
CA PHE A 175 3.93 -14.90 -24.69
C PHE A 175 5.02 -15.25 -23.68
N ILE A 176 6.10 -14.46 -23.62
CA ILE A 176 7.19 -14.61 -22.66
C ILE A 176 7.94 -13.28 -22.53
N GLY A 177 8.59 -13.06 -21.38
CA GLY A 177 9.43 -11.88 -21.16
C GLY A 177 8.74 -10.74 -20.45
N ASP A 178 7.43 -10.85 -20.19
CA ASP A 178 6.70 -9.85 -19.43
C ASP A 178 7.15 -9.82 -17.96
N THR A 179 7.49 -8.63 -17.47
CA THR A 179 7.94 -8.39 -16.09
C THR A 179 6.95 -7.57 -15.28
N GLU A 180 5.78 -7.30 -15.86
CA GLU A 180 4.78 -6.43 -15.27
C GLU A 180 4.09 -7.09 -14.08
N THR A 181 3.60 -6.27 -13.14
CA THR A 181 2.87 -6.79 -11.98
C THR A 181 1.47 -7.23 -12.40
N ARG A 182 1.18 -8.52 -12.23
CA ARG A 182 -0.12 -9.14 -12.49
C ARG A 182 -1.18 -8.60 -11.52
N GLN A 183 -2.36 -8.29 -12.05
CA GLN A 183 -3.56 -7.99 -11.26
C GLN A 183 -4.76 -8.67 -11.92
N PRO A 184 -5.10 -9.92 -11.56
CA PRO A 184 -6.22 -10.60 -12.18
C PRO A 184 -7.51 -9.84 -11.89
N GLY A 185 -8.36 -9.64 -12.92
CA GLY A 185 -9.66 -9.00 -12.78
C GLY A 185 -10.81 -10.00 -12.56
N PRO A 186 -12.07 -9.53 -12.41
CA PRO A 186 -13.26 -10.38 -12.35
C PRO A 186 -13.42 -11.31 -13.56
N HIS A 187 -12.81 -10.98 -14.70
CA HIS A 187 -12.73 -11.86 -15.86
C HIS A 187 -11.92 -13.14 -15.60
N MET A 188 -11.13 -13.20 -14.54
CA MET A 188 -10.35 -14.38 -14.12
C MET A 188 -10.95 -15.07 -12.89
N ALA A 189 -12.16 -14.72 -12.46
CA ALA A 189 -12.74 -15.17 -11.19
C ALA A 189 -12.85 -16.71 -11.05
N LEU A 190 -13.10 -17.45 -12.13
CA LEU A 190 -13.16 -18.93 -12.08
C LEU A 190 -11.81 -19.57 -11.74
N ASP A 191 -10.72 -18.86 -12.03
CA ASP A 191 -9.36 -19.37 -11.88
C ASP A 191 -8.64 -18.75 -10.67
N TYR A 192 -9.31 -17.92 -9.86
CA TYR A 192 -8.70 -17.16 -8.76
C TYR A 192 -7.84 -18.02 -7.83
N GLN A 193 -8.32 -19.21 -7.46
CA GLN A 193 -7.60 -20.17 -6.62
C GLN A 193 -6.23 -20.60 -7.16
N HIS A 194 -6.00 -20.46 -8.46
CA HIS A 194 -4.76 -20.89 -9.09
C HIS A 194 -3.67 -19.82 -9.09
N PHE A 195 -4.02 -18.56 -8.84
CA PHE A 195 -3.06 -17.45 -8.80
C PHE A 195 -2.20 -17.52 -7.55
N PHE A 196 -0.88 -17.43 -7.74
CA PHE A 196 0.06 -17.31 -6.62
C PHE A 196 -0.06 -15.91 -6.02
N GLN A 197 -0.34 -15.84 -4.72
CA GLN A 197 -0.38 -14.61 -3.95
C GLN A 197 1.06 -14.22 -3.59
N GLU A 198 1.56 -13.10 -4.12
CA GLU A 198 2.91 -12.62 -3.80
C GLU A 198 2.87 -11.78 -2.51
N ASP A 199 3.78 -12.04 -1.58
CA ASP A 199 3.88 -11.33 -0.29
C ASP A 199 4.05 -9.80 -0.41
N ASN A 200 4.43 -9.29 -1.60
CA ASN A 200 4.72 -7.88 -1.89
C ASN A 200 4.11 -7.36 -3.22
N ALA A 201 3.28 -8.14 -3.92
CA ALA A 201 2.59 -7.59 -5.11
C ALA A 201 1.49 -6.63 -4.67
N ALA A 202 0.84 -5.98 -5.64
CA ALA A 202 -0.38 -5.21 -5.42
C ALA A 202 -1.33 -5.88 -4.42
N GLU A 203 -2.23 -5.08 -3.84
CA GLU A 203 -3.33 -5.65 -3.08
C GLU A 203 -4.02 -6.75 -3.91
N ASP A 204 -4.82 -7.60 -3.28
CA ASP A 204 -5.56 -8.65 -3.98
C ASP A 204 -6.95 -8.12 -4.39
N PRO A 205 -7.08 -7.30 -5.45
CA PRO A 205 -8.35 -6.66 -5.80
C PRO A 205 -9.39 -7.68 -6.21
N LEU A 206 -8.99 -8.81 -6.80
CA LEU A 206 -9.90 -9.89 -7.11
C LEU A 206 -10.41 -10.58 -5.84
N GLY A 207 -9.53 -10.94 -4.91
CA GLY A 207 -9.93 -11.49 -3.61
C GLY A 207 -10.83 -10.53 -2.83
N SER A 208 -10.54 -9.22 -2.89
CA SER A 208 -11.42 -8.17 -2.38
C SER A 208 -12.78 -8.17 -3.09
N TYR A 209 -12.81 -8.11 -4.41
CA TYR A 209 -14.01 -8.06 -5.24
C TYR A 209 -14.96 -9.25 -5.02
N LEU A 210 -14.39 -10.44 -4.82
CA LEU A 210 -15.13 -11.67 -4.58
C LEU A 210 -15.82 -11.70 -3.21
N LYS A 211 -15.44 -10.83 -2.26
CA LYS A 211 -16.20 -10.60 -1.03
C LYS A 211 -17.55 -9.98 -1.38
N LYS A 212 -18.63 -10.58 -0.90
CA LYS A 212 -20.01 -10.13 -1.10
C LYS A 212 -20.68 -9.86 0.24
N PRO A 213 -21.67 -8.94 0.30
CA PRO A 213 -22.43 -8.72 1.52
C PRO A 213 -23.08 -10.03 1.99
N SER A 214 -23.27 -10.17 3.31
CA SER A 214 -23.88 -11.35 3.94
C SER A 214 -25.33 -11.61 3.48
N SER A 215 -25.99 -10.60 2.92
CA SER A 215 -27.28 -10.69 2.23
C SER A 215 -27.15 -10.07 0.84
N LEU A 216 -27.65 -10.76 -0.18
CA LEU A 216 -27.80 -10.21 -1.53
C LEU A 216 -29.01 -9.28 -1.66
N VAL A 217 -29.96 -9.37 -0.72
CA VAL A 217 -31.10 -8.46 -0.64
C VAL A 217 -30.68 -7.26 0.20
N ILE A 218 -30.72 -6.08 -0.42
CA ILE A 218 -30.37 -4.80 0.20
C ILE A 218 -31.57 -4.30 0.99
N PRO A 219 -31.45 -4.09 2.32
CA PRO A 219 -32.55 -3.59 3.12
C PRO A 219 -32.92 -2.14 2.75
N VAL A 220 -34.21 -1.83 2.80
CA VAL A 220 -34.70 -0.45 2.66
C VAL A 220 -34.22 0.39 3.84
N ALA A 221 -33.67 1.57 3.54
CA ALA A 221 -33.20 2.51 4.55
C ALA A 221 -34.36 3.10 5.36
N THR A 222 -34.17 3.17 6.68
CA THR A 222 -35.11 3.85 7.58
C THR A 222 -35.00 5.37 7.45
N PRO A 223 -36.02 6.14 7.88
CA PRO A 223 -35.95 7.61 7.87
C PRO A 223 -34.74 8.17 8.63
N GLU A 224 -34.38 7.57 9.77
CA GLU A 224 -33.22 7.97 10.56
C GLU A 224 -31.90 7.73 9.81
N GLU A 225 -31.78 6.59 9.12
CA GLU A 225 -30.62 6.27 8.30
C GLU A 225 -30.50 7.18 7.08
N LEU A 226 -31.62 7.59 6.48
CA LEU A 226 -31.62 8.56 5.39
C LEU A 226 -31.15 9.94 5.87
N THR A 227 -31.58 10.39 7.05
CA THR A 227 -31.06 11.62 7.67
C THR A 227 -29.56 11.50 7.95
N GLY A 228 -29.13 10.39 8.56
CA GLY A 228 -27.71 10.12 8.80
C GLY A 228 -26.89 10.12 7.51
N LEU A 229 -27.41 9.52 6.44
CA LEU A 229 -26.77 9.50 5.13
C LEU A 229 -26.57 10.94 4.60
N GLN A 230 -27.56 11.82 4.73
CA GLN A 230 -27.40 13.22 4.31
C GLN A 230 -26.34 13.96 5.12
N THR A 231 -26.26 13.73 6.44
CA THR A 231 -25.19 14.28 7.27
C THR A 231 -23.82 13.82 6.77
N VAL A 232 -23.64 12.52 6.53
CA VAL A 232 -22.36 11.98 6.03
C VAL A 232 -22.05 12.52 4.63
N LYS A 233 -23.03 12.55 3.72
CA LYS A 233 -22.87 13.11 2.36
C LYS A 233 -22.40 14.56 2.41
N SER A 234 -22.89 15.37 3.34
CA SER A 234 -22.46 16.78 3.47
C SER A 234 -20.98 16.94 3.80
N ILE A 235 -20.36 15.95 4.44
CA ILE A 235 -18.93 15.94 4.79
C ILE A 235 -18.08 15.52 3.59
N TYR A 236 -18.59 14.59 2.78
CA TYR A 236 -17.86 13.96 1.66
C TYR A 236 -18.21 14.52 0.27
N THR A 237 -19.13 15.47 0.19
CA THR A 237 -19.43 16.16 -1.07
C THR A 237 -18.22 17.01 -1.46
N ARG A 238 -17.59 16.67 -2.59
CA ARG A 238 -16.50 17.46 -3.13
C ARG A 238 -17.03 18.73 -3.78
N GLY A 239 -16.56 19.87 -3.30
CA GLY A 239 -16.71 21.14 -4.00
C GLY A 239 -15.85 21.17 -5.26
N THR A 240 -16.31 21.88 -6.28
CA THR A 240 -15.61 22.04 -7.56
C THR A 240 -14.92 23.40 -7.56
N GLY A 241 -13.59 23.40 -7.62
CA GLY A 241 -12.78 24.63 -7.63
C GLY A 241 -12.57 25.20 -9.04
N PRO A 242 -11.96 26.39 -9.16
CA PRO A 242 -11.50 26.90 -10.44
C PRO A 242 -10.48 25.95 -11.07
N VAL A 243 -10.33 26.05 -12.40
CA VAL A 243 -9.33 25.32 -13.18
C VAL A 243 -8.25 26.28 -13.67
N ASP A 244 -6.99 25.86 -13.59
CA ASP A 244 -5.89 26.58 -14.22
C ASP A 244 -6.00 26.50 -15.76
N PRO A 245 -5.94 27.63 -16.49
CA PRO A 245 -6.08 27.62 -17.95
C PRO A 245 -5.06 26.74 -18.69
N SER A 246 -3.82 26.62 -18.18
CA SER A 246 -2.80 25.77 -18.79
C SER A 246 -3.10 24.29 -18.55
N ALA A 247 -3.63 23.94 -17.38
CA ALA A 247 -4.07 22.58 -17.06
C ALA A 247 -5.29 22.16 -17.91
N LEU A 248 -6.22 23.09 -18.16
CA LEU A 248 -7.35 22.84 -19.08
C LEU A 248 -6.84 22.62 -20.51
N LEU A 249 -5.99 23.50 -21.03
CA LEU A 249 -5.41 23.35 -22.38
C LEU A 249 -4.65 22.03 -22.53
N ALA A 250 -3.91 21.62 -21.51
CA ALA A 250 -3.21 20.34 -21.48
C ALA A 250 -4.18 19.16 -21.55
N ALA A 251 -5.27 19.19 -20.78
CA ALA A 251 -6.31 18.16 -20.82
C ALA A 251 -7.00 18.09 -22.19
N GLU A 252 -7.37 19.23 -22.75
CA GLU A 252 -7.99 19.29 -24.09
C GLU A 252 -7.07 18.76 -25.19
N THR A 253 -5.78 19.11 -25.11
CA THR A 253 -4.75 18.64 -26.04
C THR A 253 -4.55 17.13 -25.91
N TYR A 254 -4.53 16.62 -24.68
CA TYR A 254 -4.43 15.19 -24.41
C TYR A 254 -5.59 14.42 -25.04
N VAL A 255 -6.83 14.86 -24.80
CA VAL A 255 -8.04 14.25 -25.38
C VAL A 255 -8.00 14.25 -26.91
N ASN A 256 -7.59 15.37 -27.53
CA ASN A 256 -7.45 15.44 -28.98
C ASN A 256 -6.41 14.44 -29.51
N ASN A 257 -5.30 14.26 -28.79
CA ASN A 257 -4.23 13.32 -29.15
C ASN A 257 -4.61 11.85 -28.98
N CYS A 258 -5.63 11.54 -28.17
CA CYS A 258 -6.23 10.20 -28.11
C CYS A 258 -6.96 9.84 -29.41
N GLY A 259 -7.28 10.80 -30.29
CA GLY A 259 -7.88 10.54 -31.59
C GLY A 259 -9.25 9.84 -31.50
N ILE A 260 -10.05 10.22 -30.50
CA ILE A 260 -11.29 9.53 -30.14
C ILE A 260 -12.36 9.74 -31.21
N GLY A 261 -13.04 8.66 -31.59
CA GLY A 261 -14.14 8.69 -32.56
C GLY A 261 -15.11 7.53 -32.35
N ARG A 262 -15.92 7.26 -33.38
CA ARG A 262 -16.90 6.17 -33.40
C ARG A 262 -16.67 5.26 -34.60
N ASN A 263 -16.85 3.97 -34.42
CA ASN A 263 -16.99 3.00 -35.49
C ASN A 263 -18.39 3.09 -36.11
N VAL A 264 -18.61 2.37 -37.22
CA VAL A 264 -19.91 2.35 -37.92
C VAL A 264 -21.04 1.80 -37.04
N ASP A 265 -20.71 0.87 -36.14
CA ASP A 265 -21.63 0.29 -35.16
C ASP A 265 -21.86 1.17 -33.92
N GLY A 266 -21.23 2.35 -33.85
CA GLY A 266 -21.33 3.28 -32.73
C GLY A 266 -20.39 2.98 -31.55
N SER A 267 -19.62 1.89 -31.59
CA SER A 267 -18.60 1.63 -30.58
C SER A 267 -17.51 2.70 -30.59
N ILE A 268 -16.92 2.96 -29.43
CA ILE A 268 -15.86 3.97 -29.29
C ILE A 268 -14.55 3.43 -29.84
N LYS A 269 -13.76 4.33 -30.44
CA LYS A 269 -12.41 4.02 -30.91
C LYS A 269 -11.45 5.16 -30.63
N GLY A 270 -10.15 4.86 -30.64
CA GLY A 270 -9.09 5.86 -30.51
C GLY A 270 -7.72 5.21 -30.62
N ARG A 271 -6.67 5.98 -30.37
CA ARG A 271 -5.31 5.46 -30.23
C ARG A 271 -5.28 4.45 -29.07
N GLY A 272 -4.52 3.37 -29.20
CA GLY A 272 -4.35 2.41 -28.11
C GLY A 272 -3.58 2.98 -26.91
N MET A 273 -3.89 2.50 -25.71
CA MET A 273 -3.26 2.91 -24.45
C MET A 273 -2.68 1.70 -23.70
N LEU A 274 -1.35 1.58 -23.64
CA LEU A 274 -0.67 0.46 -22.95
C LEU A 274 -0.34 0.74 -21.48
N GLY A 275 -0.05 1.99 -21.12
CA GLY A 275 0.36 2.41 -19.77
C GLY A 275 -0.77 2.40 -18.72
N ILE A 276 -1.76 1.52 -18.85
CA ILE A 276 -2.95 1.48 -17.98
C ILE A 276 -2.69 0.90 -16.59
N SER A 277 -1.47 0.40 -16.34
CA SER A 277 -0.98 -0.04 -15.02
C SER A 277 0.05 0.90 -14.41
N ASN A 278 0.52 1.90 -15.15
CA ASN A 278 1.54 2.82 -14.67
C ASN A 278 0.90 3.88 -13.74
N PRO A 279 1.34 4.00 -12.47
CA PRO A 279 0.72 4.92 -11.51
C PRO A 279 0.68 6.38 -11.98
N ASP A 280 1.75 6.88 -12.60
CA ASP A 280 1.83 8.26 -13.06
C ASP A 280 0.86 8.52 -14.23
N THR A 281 0.71 7.53 -15.12
CA THR A 281 -0.25 7.59 -16.23
C THR A 281 -1.69 7.60 -15.72
N LEU A 282 -2.01 6.75 -14.74
CA LEU A 282 -3.32 6.70 -14.09
C LEU A 282 -3.66 8.05 -13.44
N VAL A 283 -2.72 8.62 -12.68
CA VAL A 283 -2.88 9.95 -12.07
C VAL A 283 -3.03 11.05 -13.11
N LEU A 284 -2.27 11.00 -14.20
CA LEU A 284 -2.37 11.96 -15.30
C LEU A 284 -3.78 11.95 -15.94
N VAL A 285 -4.32 10.76 -16.22
CA VAL A 285 -5.69 10.59 -16.73
C VAL A 285 -6.70 11.21 -15.78
N SER A 286 -6.60 10.90 -14.49
CA SER A 286 -7.47 11.48 -13.46
C SER A 286 -7.35 13.01 -13.41
N THR A 287 -6.14 13.54 -13.50
CA THR A 287 -5.88 14.99 -13.51
C THR A 287 -6.54 15.68 -14.70
N HIS A 288 -6.48 15.07 -15.89
CA HIS A 288 -7.16 15.60 -17.07
C HIS A 288 -8.69 15.57 -16.94
N ILE A 289 -9.24 14.48 -16.40
CA ILE A 289 -10.67 14.38 -16.06
C ILE A 289 -11.06 15.49 -15.08
N GLN A 290 -10.26 15.72 -14.04
CA GLN A 290 -10.49 16.78 -13.06
C GLN A 290 -10.53 18.18 -13.69
N SER A 291 -9.56 18.49 -14.56
CA SER A 291 -9.50 19.79 -15.26
C SER A 291 -10.74 20.01 -16.12
N LEU A 292 -11.17 19.00 -16.88
CA LEU A 292 -12.37 19.09 -17.72
C LEU A 292 -13.65 19.21 -16.88
N ALA A 293 -13.75 18.46 -15.78
CA ALA A 293 -14.88 18.53 -14.86
C ALA A 293 -15.01 19.92 -14.21
N ARG A 294 -13.90 20.47 -13.70
CA ARG A 294 -13.88 21.82 -13.13
C ARG A 294 -14.23 22.89 -14.15
N ALA A 295 -13.70 22.82 -15.37
CA ALA A 295 -14.10 23.75 -16.44
C ALA A 295 -15.61 23.67 -16.74
N ALA A 296 -16.15 22.46 -16.85
CA ALA A 296 -17.57 22.25 -17.11
C ALA A 296 -18.48 22.75 -15.98
N GLN A 297 -18.14 22.47 -14.72
CA GLN A 297 -18.96 22.85 -13.56
C GLN A 297 -18.77 24.30 -13.14
N PHE A 298 -17.53 24.78 -13.05
CA PHE A 298 -17.21 26.10 -12.52
C PHE A 298 -17.34 27.21 -13.57
N ASN A 299 -16.91 26.96 -14.81
CA ASN A 299 -16.96 27.95 -15.89
C ASN A 299 -18.19 27.79 -16.81
N GLY A 300 -18.96 26.70 -16.67
CA GLY A 300 -20.05 26.39 -17.60
C GLY A 300 -19.57 25.99 -18.99
N ASP A 301 -18.34 25.49 -19.12
CA ASP A 301 -17.73 25.15 -20.41
C ASP A 301 -18.34 23.87 -21.02
N VAL A 302 -19.16 24.06 -22.06
CA VAL A 302 -19.86 22.98 -22.78
C VAL A 302 -18.88 22.10 -23.59
N ASN A 303 -17.79 22.68 -24.10
CA ASN A 303 -16.77 21.93 -24.83
C ASN A 303 -16.00 21.02 -23.88
N ALA A 304 -15.57 21.54 -22.72
CA ALA A 304 -14.94 20.73 -21.69
C ALA A 304 -15.84 19.60 -21.20
N LYS A 305 -17.15 19.86 -21.02
CA LYS A 305 -18.13 18.82 -20.68
C LYS A 305 -18.21 17.73 -21.75
N SER A 306 -18.28 18.12 -23.03
CA SER A 306 -18.36 17.16 -24.14
C SER A 306 -17.11 16.29 -24.23
N LYS A 307 -15.93 16.90 -24.08
CA LYS A 307 -14.64 16.19 -24.02
C LYS A 307 -14.53 15.28 -22.80
N LEU A 308 -15.01 15.71 -21.64
CA LEU A 308 -15.03 14.89 -20.43
C LEU A 308 -15.78 13.57 -20.65
N LEU A 309 -17.00 13.64 -21.19
CA LEU A 309 -17.83 12.45 -21.43
C LEU A 309 -17.17 11.53 -22.45
N LEU A 310 -16.71 12.08 -23.57
CA LEU A 310 -16.05 11.30 -24.62
C LEU A 310 -14.74 10.65 -24.13
N PHE A 311 -13.94 11.40 -23.36
CA PHE A 311 -12.69 10.91 -22.82
C PHE A 311 -12.90 9.82 -21.76
N THR A 312 -13.86 10.00 -20.86
CA THR A 312 -14.14 9.01 -19.80
C THR A 312 -14.62 7.69 -20.41
N GLU A 313 -15.50 7.73 -21.41
CA GLU A 313 -15.92 6.52 -22.13
C GLU A 313 -14.74 5.80 -22.79
N TYR A 314 -13.85 6.55 -23.44
CA TYR A 314 -12.65 6.01 -24.07
C TYR A 314 -11.69 5.39 -23.04
N ILE A 315 -11.51 6.02 -21.88
CA ILE A 315 -10.64 5.52 -20.81
C ILE A 315 -11.18 4.20 -20.23
N LEU A 316 -12.50 4.11 -20.01
CA LEU A 316 -13.16 2.87 -19.59
C LEU A 316 -12.99 1.76 -20.64
N ASP A 317 -13.17 2.09 -21.92
CA ASP A 317 -13.00 1.16 -23.05
C ASP A 317 -11.56 0.68 -23.20
N GLN A 318 -10.57 1.54 -22.94
CA GLN A 318 -9.15 1.18 -22.94
C GLN A 318 -8.73 0.33 -21.74
N GLY A 319 -9.60 0.08 -20.76
CA GLY A 319 -9.36 -0.86 -19.67
C GLY A 319 -8.95 -0.23 -18.34
N ILE A 320 -9.00 1.10 -18.20
CA ILE A 320 -9.00 1.75 -16.88
C ILE A 320 -10.45 1.73 -16.39
N ALA A 321 -10.89 0.56 -15.95
CA ALA A 321 -12.26 0.25 -15.55
C ALA A 321 -12.27 -0.82 -14.45
N GLU A 322 -13.45 -1.28 -14.01
CA GLU A 322 -13.54 -2.44 -13.12
C GLU A 322 -12.83 -3.66 -13.74
N GLY A 323 -11.96 -4.31 -12.96
CA GLY A 323 -11.15 -5.43 -13.42
C GLY A 323 -9.94 -5.07 -14.26
N GLY A 324 -9.62 -3.78 -14.40
CA GLY A 324 -8.38 -3.32 -15.03
C GLY A 324 -7.17 -3.45 -14.09
N ARG A 325 -5.98 -3.16 -14.63
CA ARG A 325 -4.72 -3.12 -13.86
C ARG A 325 -4.48 -1.77 -13.17
N ASN A 326 -5.50 -1.24 -12.50
CA ASN A 326 -5.57 0.12 -11.98
C ASN A 326 -5.79 0.19 -10.46
N ASP A 327 -5.55 -0.91 -9.75
CA ASP A 327 -5.30 -0.86 -8.31
C ASP A 327 -3.81 -0.54 -8.06
N MET A 328 -3.51 0.23 -7.02
CA MET A 328 -2.15 0.64 -6.71
C MET A 328 -1.75 0.15 -5.32
N VAL A 329 -0.51 -0.35 -5.21
CA VAL A 329 0.13 -0.67 -3.94
C VAL A 329 0.07 0.52 -2.97
N THR A 330 -0.22 0.25 -1.70
CA THR A 330 -0.32 1.26 -0.64
C THR A 330 0.98 1.99 -0.32
N ASN A 331 2.13 1.48 -0.76
CA ASN A 331 3.39 2.22 -0.67
C ASN A 331 3.54 3.34 -1.73
N SER A 332 2.59 3.47 -2.67
CA SER A 332 2.50 4.54 -3.67
C SER A 332 1.57 5.67 -3.19
N TYR A 333 1.85 6.20 -2.00
CA TYR A 333 0.99 7.11 -1.22
C TYR A 333 0.36 8.24 -2.05
N THR A 334 1.17 8.98 -2.81
CA THR A 334 0.71 10.14 -3.60
C THR A 334 -0.25 9.69 -4.70
N ASN A 335 0.10 8.62 -5.42
CA ASN A 335 -0.66 8.18 -6.57
C ASN A 335 -2.01 7.55 -6.16
N VAL A 336 -2.01 6.72 -5.11
CA VAL A 336 -3.24 6.14 -4.53
C VAL A 336 -4.23 7.25 -4.15
N ARG A 337 -3.76 8.37 -3.61
CA ARG A 337 -4.62 9.50 -3.20
C ARG A 337 -5.02 10.41 -4.35
N ALA A 338 -4.22 10.50 -5.40
CA ALA A 338 -4.48 11.38 -6.53
C ALA A 338 -5.40 10.75 -7.58
N PHE A 339 -5.26 9.44 -7.82
CA PHE A 339 -5.99 8.74 -8.87
C PHE A 339 -7.53 8.84 -8.77
N PRO A 340 -8.18 8.69 -7.60
CA PRO A 340 -9.63 8.78 -7.52
C PRO A 340 -10.21 10.19 -7.78
N LEU A 341 -9.41 11.25 -7.60
CA LEU A 341 -9.92 12.61 -7.41
C LEU A 341 -10.68 13.16 -8.62
N GLY A 342 -10.14 13.02 -9.83
CA GLY A 342 -10.78 13.54 -11.04
C GLY A 342 -12.10 12.85 -11.32
N PHE A 343 -12.13 11.52 -11.22
CA PHE A 343 -13.35 10.74 -11.39
C PHE A 343 -14.43 11.12 -10.37
N LEU A 344 -14.06 11.28 -9.09
CA LEU A 344 -14.98 11.66 -8.02
C LEU A 344 -15.56 13.07 -8.21
N GLU A 345 -14.74 14.05 -8.61
CA GLU A 345 -15.22 15.41 -8.92
C GLU A 345 -16.13 15.44 -10.16
N ALA A 346 -15.89 14.55 -11.13
CA ALA A 346 -16.66 14.45 -12.37
C ALA A 346 -18.01 13.73 -12.22
N LEU A 347 -18.25 12.98 -11.13
CA LEU A 347 -19.47 12.18 -10.92
C LEU A 347 -20.79 12.90 -11.23
N PRO A 348 -21.00 14.17 -10.81
CA PRO A 348 -22.26 14.88 -11.08
C PRO A 348 -22.50 15.18 -12.57
N LEU A 349 -21.45 15.15 -13.41
CA LEU A 349 -21.54 15.46 -14.84
C LEU A 349 -21.86 14.24 -15.71
N TYR A 350 -21.58 13.03 -15.21
CA TYR A 350 -21.80 11.79 -15.95
C TYR A 350 -23.29 11.44 -16.06
N THR A 351 -23.65 10.80 -17.17
CA THR A 351 -24.92 10.09 -17.32
C THR A 351 -25.00 8.94 -16.31
N GLU A 352 -26.19 8.47 -15.99
CA GLU A 352 -26.37 7.43 -14.96
C GLU A 352 -25.61 6.13 -15.27
N PRO A 353 -25.62 5.59 -16.50
CA PRO A 353 -24.79 4.41 -16.84
C PRO A 353 -23.28 4.64 -16.68
N MET A 354 -22.77 5.76 -17.20
CA MET A 354 -21.34 6.09 -17.09
C MET A 354 -20.93 6.35 -15.63
N ARG A 355 -21.81 6.96 -14.84
CA ARG A 355 -21.57 7.17 -13.41
C ARG A 355 -21.44 5.83 -12.69
N THR A 356 -22.29 4.86 -13.01
CA THR A 356 -22.21 3.50 -12.45
C THR A 356 -20.90 2.81 -12.84
N ASP A 357 -20.47 2.91 -14.11
CA ASP A 357 -19.19 2.35 -14.54
C ASP A 357 -17.98 3.00 -13.84
N VAL A 358 -18.02 4.32 -13.65
CA VAL A 358 -16.99 5.06 -12.90
C VAL A 358 -17.00 4.69 -11.42
N ILE A 359 -18.16 4.48 -10.81
CA ILE A 359 -18.25 4.00 -9.42
C ILE A 359 -17.67 2.58 -9.32
N ASN A 360 -17.94 1.68 -10.27
CA ASN A 360 -17.38 0.33 -10.28
C ASN A 360 -15.86 0.35 -10.47
N LEU A 361 -15.36 1.20 -11.36
CA LEU A 361 -13.93 1.52 -11.50
C LEU A 361 -13.32 1.93 -10.15
N LEU A 362 -13.94 2.89 -9.46
CA LEU A 362 -13.43 3.41 -8.19
C LEU A 362 -13.54 2.38 -7.06
N LYS A 363 -14.59 1.55 -7.04
CA LYS A 363 -14.72 0.43 -6.11
C LYS A 363 -13.59 -0.58 -6.32
N TRP A 364 -13.30 -0.91 -7.57
CA TRP A 364 -12.21 -1.82 -7.95
C TRP A 364 -10.84 -1.27 -7.55
N SER A 365 -10.50 -0.04 -7.92
CA SER A 365 -9.18 0.57 -7.65
C SER A 365 -8.90 0.89 -6.17
N ASN A 366 -9.89 0.67 -5.28
CA ASN A 366 -9.78 0.91 -3.85
C ASN A 366 -10.08 -0.34 -3.01
N ASP A 367 -10.10 -1.54 -3.62
CA ASP A 367 -10.44 -2.80 -2.93
C ASP A 367 -11.74 -2.72 -2.12
N TYR A 368 -12.73 -1.99 -2.63
CA TYR A 368 -13.86 -1.51 -1.83
C TYR A 368 -14.61 -2.64 -1.11
N ASN A 369 -14.74 -3.78 -1.77
CA ASN A 369 -15.47 -4.94 -1.24
C ASN A 369 -14.81 -5.58 -0.01
N LYS A 370 -13.61 -5.15 0.43
CA LYS A 370 -13.05 -5.50 1.75
C LYS A 370 -13.99 -5.14 2.90
N ILE A 371 -14.90 -4.18 2.73
CA ILE A 371 -15.89 -3.80 3.75
C ILE A 371 -16.89 -4.93 4.06
N TYR A 372 -17.10 -5.87 3.14
CA TYR A 372 -18.10 -6.94 3.31
C TYR A 372 -17.59 -8.15 4.10
N GLU A 373 -16.30 -8.20 4.42
CA GLU A 373 -15.73 -9.31 5.18
C GLU A 373 -16.07 -9.16 6.67
N LEU A 374 -16.83 -10.12 7.20
CA LEU A 374 -17.29 -10.02 8.58
C LEU A 374 -16.23 -10.45 9.60
N ASN A 375 -15.44 -11.49 9.35
CA ASN A 375 -14.56 -12.04 10.39
C ASN A 375 -13.11 -12.17 9.89
N PRO A 376 -12.44 -11.05 9.55
CA PRO A 376 -11.02 -11.10 9.21
C PRO A 376 -10.21 -11.46 10.45
N THR A 377 -9.00 -12.00 10.26
CA THR A 377 -8.03 -11.99 11.35
C THR A 377 -7.54 -10.55 11.59
N PRO A 378 -7.53 -10.05 12.84
CA PRO A 378 -7.10 -8.68 13.14
C PRO A 378 -5.69 -8.35 12.67
N GLY A 379 -5.47 -7.07 12.37
CA GLY A 379 -4.22 -6.54 11.84
C GLY A 379 -4.25 -6.37 10.33
N GLN A 380 -5.18 -5.53 9.88
CA GLN A 380 -5.21 -4.95 8.54
C GLN A 380 -4.05 -3.98 8.38
N ASN A 381 -3.50 -3.91 7.16
CA ASN A 381 -2.46 -2.97 6.81
C ASN A 381 -2.88 -1.52 7.15
N THR A 382 -2.08 -0.80 7.94
CA THR A 382 -2.43 0.57 8.38
C THR A 382 -2.37 1.60 7.26
N ASP A 383 -1.57 1.38 6.21
CA ASP A 383 -1.55 2.27 5.05
C ASP A 383 -2.86 2.19 4.26
N PHE A 384 -3.50 1.01 4.20
CA PHE A 384 -4.84 0.87 3.66
C PHE A 384 -5.83 1.78 4.40
N LEU A 385 -5.77 1.76 5.74
CA LEU A 385 -6.65 2.58 6.59
C LEU A 385 -6.46 4.07 6.32
N TYR A 386 -5.21 4.50 6.16
CA TYR A 386 -4.88 5.88 5.91
C TYR A 386 -5.24 6.34 4.49
N LEU A 387 -4.95 5.52 3.48
CA LEU A 387 -5.01 5.92 2.07
C LEU A 387 -6.39 5.71 1.46
N LYS A 388 -7.05 4.59 1.73
CA LYS A 388 -8.24 4.14 0.99
C LYS A 388 -9.56 4.42 1.69
N VAL A 389 -9.61 4.44 3.03
CA VAL A 389 -10.89 4.53 3.78
C VAL A 389 -11.65 5.84 3.52
N THR A 390 -10.94 6.95 3.26
CA THR A 390 -11.59 8.19 2.81
C THR A 390 -12.39 7.97 1.52
N PHE A 391 -11.82 7.26 0.55
CA PHE A 391 -12.49 6.99 -0.71
C PHE A 391 -13.61 5.97 -0.56
N LEU A 392 -13.51 5.01 0.37
CA LEU A 392 -14.64 4.13 0.71
C LEU A 392 -15.87 4.95 1.15
N MET A 393 -15.68 5.95 2.00
CA MET A 393 -16.75 6.85 2.44
C MET A 393 -17.32 7.68 1.27
N GLU A 394 -16.45 8.26 0.44
CA GLU A 394 -16.87 9.08 -0.71
C GLU A 394 -17.64 8.26 -1.75
N ILE A 395 -17.16 7.04 -2.05
CA ILE A 395 -17.80 6.14 -3.01
C ILE A 395 -19.16 5.68 -2.47
N ALA A 396 -19.29 5.34 -1.18
CA ALA A 396 -20.59 5.02 -0.57
C ALA A 396 -21.57 6.19 -0.68
N CYS A 397 -21.10 7.41 -0.44
CA CYS A 397 -21.90 8.63 -0.56
C CYS A 397 -22.32 8.94 -2.01
N ALA A 398 -21.53 8.49 -2.98
CA ALA A 398 -21.76 8.68 -4.41
C ALA A 398 -22.75 7.67 -5.02
N LEU A 399 -23.11 6.59 -4.30
CA LEU A 399 -24.02 5.58 -4.83
C LEU A 399 -25.39 6.19 -5.19
N PRO A 400 -25.96 5.81 -6.35
CA PRO A 400 -27.23 6.36 -6.82
C PRO A 400 -28.41 5.91 -5.95
N SER A 401 -28.39 4.67 -5.47
CA SER A 401 -29.39 4.14 -4.54
C SER A 401 -29.07 4.55 -3.10
N ALA A 402 -30.04 5.18 -2.43
CA ALA A 402 -29.91 5.53 -1.03
C ALA A 402 -29.85 4.28 -0.13
N ASP A 403 -30.57 3.22 -0.48
CA ASP A 403 -30.58 1.95 0.25
C ASP A 403 -29.20 1.27 0.17
N GLU A 404 -28.58 1.27 -1.02
CA GLU A 404 -27.21 0.79 -1.22
C GLU A 404 -26.20 1.62 -0.44
N ALA A 405 -26.32 2.95 -0.50
CA ALA A 405 -25.44 3.86 0.25
C ALA A 405 -25.52 3.62 1.76
N VAL A 406 -26.73 3.46 2.31
CA VAL A 406 -26.94 3.14 3.73
C VAL A 406 -26.36 1.78 4.08
N ASN A 407 -26.58 0.77 3.25
CA ASN A 407 -26.02 -0.57 3.46
C ASN A 407 -24.49 -0.54 3.46
N ASP A 408 -23.87 0.13 2.49
CA ASP A 408 -22.43 0.27 2.41
C ASP A 408 -21.86 1.07 3.58
N LEU A 409 -22.53 2.13 4.05
CA LEU A 409 -22.12 2.85 5.26
C LEU A 409 -22.16 1.97 6.52
N LYS A 410 -23.11 1.03 6.64
CA LYS A 410 -23.12 0.05 7.74
C LYS A 410 -21.92 -0.91 7.65
N PHE A 411 -21.58 -1.37 6.45
CA PHE A 411 -20.39 -2.20 6.25
C PHE A 411 -19.09 -1.42 6.47
N ILE A 412 -19.03 -0.14 6.08
CA ILE A 412 -17.88 0.73 6.37
C ILE A 412 -17.77 0.97 7.88
N LYS A 413 -18.88 1.27 8.58
CA LYS A 413 -18.89 1.33 10.06
C LYS A 413 -18.29 0.05 10.65
N TYR A 414 -18.78 -1.11 10.24
CA TYR A 414 -18.26 -2.39 10.71
C TYR A 414 -16.77 -2.56 10.39
N PHE A 415 -16.34 -2.17 9.19
CA PHE A 415 -14.95 -2.15 8.80
C PHE A 415 -14.12 -1.25 9.72
N LEU A 416 -14.57 -0.06 10.07
CA LEU A 416 -13.87 0.80 11.04
C LEU A 416 -13.77 0.14 12.42
N GLU A 417 -14.83 -0.53 12.87
CA GLU A 417 -14.90 -1.17 14.19
C GLU A 417 -13.99 -2.40 14.30
N ARG A 418 -14.02 -3.31 13.32
CA ARG A 418 -13.16 -4.51 13.33
C ARG A 418 -11.67 -4.19 13.21
N ASN A 419 -11.32 -3.04 12.63
CA ASN A 419 -9.93 -2.57 12.55
C ASN A 419 -9.40 -2.03 13.89
N THR A 420 -10.24 -1.96 14.92
CA THR A 420 -9.83 -1.70 16.31
C THR A 420 -9.34 -2.95 17.02
N ASP A 421 -9.66 -4.13 16.48
CA ASP A 421 -9.45 -5.37 17.18
C ASP A 421 -7.97 -5.61 17.43
N ILE A 422 -7.68 -6.13 18.62
CA ILE A 422 -6.31 -6.35 19.08
C ILE A 422 -5.64 -7.43 18.21
N SER A 423 -4.62 -7.03 17.45
CA SER A 423 -3.86 -7.92 16.58
C SER A 423 -2.74 -8.63 17.34
N GLN A 424 -2.49 -9.89 16.95
CA GLN A 424 -1.48 -10.74 17.56
C GLN A 424 -0.18 -10.74 16.76
N GLY A 425 0.91 -11.18 17.40
CA GLY A 425 2.22 -11.27 16.76
C GLY A 425 2.68 -9.94 16.17
N ASP A 426 3.22 -10.00 14.96
CA ASP A 426 3.82 -8.88 14.24
C ASP A 426 2.88 -8.21 13.22
N ARG A 427 1.62 -8.63 13.13
CA ARG A 427 0.64 -8.01 12.22
C ARG A 427 0.43 -6.53 12.52
N ASP A 428 -0.05 -5.77 11.55
CA ASP A 428 -0.36 -4.35 11.73
C ASP A 428 -1.44 -4.08 12.81
N GLY A 429 -1.64 -2.82 13.18
CA GLY A 429 -2.75 -2.40 14.06
C GLY A 429 -2.42 -2.39 15.55
N ILE A 430 -3.45 -2.41 16.40
CA ILE A 430 -3.33 -2.23 17.85
C ILE A 430 -2.90 -3.54 18.53
N LYS A 431 -1.98 -3.45 19.49
CA LYS A 431 -1.48 -4.59 20.27
C LYS A 431 -2.08 -4.69 21.67
N PRO A 432 -1.94 -5.85 22.34
CA PRO A 432 -2.47 -6.05 23.70
C PRO A 432 -2.02 -5.02 24.74
N ASP A 433 -0.85 -4.39 24.54
CA ASP A 433 -0.34 -3.33 25.42
C ASP A 433 -0.66 -1.89 24.93
N GLY A 434 -1.42 -1.76 23.85
CA GLY A 434 -1.85 -0.49 23.26
C GLY A 434 -0.88 0.08 22.23
N THR A 435 0.29 -0.54 22.03
CA THR A 435 1.20 -0.14 20.95
C THR A 435 0.54 -0.34 19.58
N GLY A 436 0.93 0.49 18.61
CA GLY A 436 0.49 0.36 17.22
C GLY A 436 1.60 -0.18 16.33
N PHE A 437 1.28 -1.10 15.43
CA PHE A 437 2.24 -1.77 14.56
C PHE A 437 2.06 -1.43 13.08
N HIS A 438 3.20 -1.34 12.41
CA HIS A 438 3.37 -1.39 10.97
C HIS A 438 4.79 -1.92 10.68
N HIS A 439 5.04 -2.51 9.50
CA HIS A 439 6.34 -3.12 9.19
C HIS A 439 6.85 -4.06 10.31
N THR A 440 5.96 -4.94 10.80
CA THR A 440 6.25 -6.03 11.76
C THR A 440 6.73 -5.62 13.17
N SER A 441 6.61 -4.34 13.54
CA SER A 441 7.04 -3.85 14.86
C SER A 441 6.29 -2.59 15.26
N ASN A 442 6.45 -2.13 16.51
CA ASN A 442 5.95 -0.82 16.91
C ASN A 442 6.67 0.28 16.13
N GLN A 443 5.92 0.97 15.28
CA GLN A 443 6.41 2.02 14.39
C GLN A 443 5.55 3.27 14.59
N VAL A 444 5.88 4.07 15.60
CA VAL A 444 5.08 5.23 16.02
C VAL A 444 4.75 6.13 14.83
N ARG A 445 5.71 6.39 13.93
CA ARG A 445 5.53 7.25 12.75
C ARG A 445 4.34 6.86 11.87
N TYR A 446 4.03 5.57 11.74
CA TYR A 446 2.95 5.07 10.88
C TYR A 446 1.56 5.20 11.51
N LEU A 447 1.49 5.58 12.78
CA LEU A 447 0.23 5.76 13.49
C LEU A 447 -0.52 7.04 13.07
N TYR A 448 -0.05 7.77 12.03
CA TYR A 448 -0.92 8.72 11.31
C TYR A 448 -2.20 8.04 10.81
N ALA A 449 -2.15 6.72 10.55
CA ALA A 449 -3.32 5.94 10.17
C ALA A 449 -4.41 5.97 11.24
N PHE A 450 -4.03 6.00 12.53
CA PHE A 450 -4.97 6.13 13.64
C PHE A 450 -5.62 7.52 13.65
N GLY A 451 -4.89 8.56 13.27
CA GLY A 451 -5.43 9.90 13.06
C GLY A 451 -6.49 9.94 11.95
N GLY A 452 -6.15 9.40 10.77
CA GLY A 452 -7.09 9.29 9.64
C GLY A 452 -8.33 8.47 10.02
N TRP A 453 -8.13 7.39 10.77
CA TRP A 453 -9.20 6.55 11.29
C TRP A 453 -10.14 7.29 12.26
N VAL A 454 -9.60 8.06 13.22
CA VAL A 454 -10.40 8.94 14.10
C VAL A 454 -11.24 9.92 13.29
N GLU A 455 -10.70 10.53 12.24
CA GLU A 455 -11.46 11.44 11.40
C GLU A 455 -12.65 10.75 10.70
N ARG A 456 -12.49 9.49 10.29
CA ARG A 456 -13.58 8.71 9.68
C ARG A 456 -14.63 8.31 10.72
N ALA A 457 -14.22 7.92 11.92
CA ALA A 457 -15.17 7.67 13.00
C ALA A 457 -15.91 8.96 13.42
N TYR A 458 -15.21 10.10 13.40
CA TYR A 458 -15.77 11.42 13.71
C TYR A 458 -16.81 11.86 12.69
N SER A 459 -16.63 11.55 11.40
CA SER A 459 -17.61 11.88 10.36
C SER A 459 -18.93 11.10 10.48
N LEU A 460 -18.93 10.01 11.26
CA LEU A 460 -20.13 9.22 11.58
C LEU A 460 -20.80 9.64 12.90
N LYS A 461 -20.15 10.50 13.71
CA LYS A 461 -20.64 11.00 15.00
C LYS A 461 -22.01 11.66 14.84
N GLY A 462 -22.93 11.37 15.76
CA GLY A 462 -24.29 11.92 15.77
C GLY A 462 -25.23 11.32 14.72
N THR A 463 -24.81 10.24 14.05
CA THR A 463 -25.63 9.50 13.08
C THR A 463 -25.86 8.06 13.55
N PRO A 464 -26.83 7.31 12.98
CA PRO A 464 -26.99 5.87 13.24
C PRO A 464 -25.75 5.03 12.90
N PHE A 465 -24.83 5.59 12.11
CA PHE A 465 -23.59 4.94 11.69
C PHE A 465 -22.42 5.16 12.65
N LYS A 466 -22.60 5.85 13.78
CA LYS A 466 -21.53 6.04 14.76
C LYS A 466 -20.92 4.72 15.22
N VAL A 467 -19.61 4.71 15.48
CA VAL A 467 -18.89 3.53 15.97
C VAL A 467 -19.40 3.10 17.34
N ASN A 468 -19.33 1.81 17.63
CA ASN A 468 -19.74 1.25 18.90
C ASN A 468 -18.72 1.53 20.03
N LYS A 469 -19.13 1.29 21.28
CA LYS A 469 -18.33 1.54 22.47
C LYS A 469 -17.03 0.71 22.53
N ALA A 470 -17.07 -0.56 22.13
CA ALA A 470 -15.89 -1.42 22.16
C ALA A 470 -14.80 -0.91 21.19
N ALA A 471 -15.22 -0.52 19.98
CA ALA A 471 -14.35 0.10 18.99
C ALA A 471 -13.73 1.39 19.51
N TYR A 472 -14.55 2.27 20.09
CA TYR A 472 -14.08 3.50 20.71
C TYR A 472 -13.08 3.24 21.85
N ASP A 473 -13.34 2.27 22.73
CA ASP A 473 -12.47 1.96 23.86
C ASP A 473 -11.08 1.51 23.37
N ASN A 474 -11.03 0.68 22.32
CA ASN A 474 -9.78 0.26 21.68
C ASN A 474 -9.04 1.45 21.02
N MET A 475 -9.76 2.34 20.32
CA MET A 475 -9.19 3.59 19.78
C MET A 475 -8.57 4.46 20.89
N ALA A 476 -9.33 4.70 21.95
CA ALA A 476 -8.92 5.51 23.09
C ALA A 476 -7.73 4.87 23.81
N PHE A 477 -7.70 3.55 23.96
CA PHE A 477 -6.59 2.80 24.54
C PHE A 477 -5.29 3.01 23.76
N ALA A 478 -5.33 2.85 22.43
CA ALA A 478 -4.15 3.03 21.58
C ALA A 478 -3.68 4.49 21.51
N PHE A 479 -4.60 5.45 21.41
CA PHE A 479 -4.25 6.87 21.44
C PHE A 479 -3.62 7.28 22.77
N LYS A 480 -4.23 6.89 23.91
CA LYS A 480 -3.67 7.14 25.24
C LYS A 480 -2.27 6.54 25.34
N ASN A 481 -2.09 5.28 24.93
CA ASN A 481 -0.79 4.61 24.97
C ASN A 481 0.29 5.36 24.16
N MET A 482 -0.02 5.82 22.95
CA MET A 482 0.92 6.60 22.12
C MET A 482 1.38 7.90 22.79
N PHE A 483 0.47 8.66 23.42
CA PHE A 483 0.81 9.89 24.15
C PHE A 483 1.51 9.62 25.49
N LEU A 484 1.22 8.50 26.14
CA LEU A 484 1.91 8.08 27.37
C LEU A 484 3.36 7.65 27.10
N GLN A 485 3.68 7.25 25.87
CA GLN A 485 5.07 6.96 25.45
C GLN A 485 5.86 8.21 25.04
N SER A 486 5.22 9.37 24.93
CA SER A 486 5.83 10.66 24.56
C SER A 486 5.96 11.60 25.76
N SER A 487 6.71 12.70 25.65
CA SER A 487 6.61 13.85 26.55
C SER A 487 5.23 14.51 26.47
N ARG A 488 4.90 15.43 27.41
CA ARG A 488 3.67 16.22 27.25
C ARG A 488 3.83 17.11 26.02
N GLY A 489 2.78 17.20 25.21
CA GLY A 489 2.82 17.85 23.89
C GLY A 489 3.24 16.93 22.74
N GLY A 490 3.78 15.72 23.01
CA GLY A 490 3.93 14.68 21.98
C GLY A 490 5.32 14.53 21.36
N LEU A 491 6.42 14.84 22.05
CA LEU A 491 7.76 14.44 21.58
C LEU A 491 8.03 12.99 22.00
N TYR A 492 8.49 12.16 21.10
CA TYR A 492 8.84 10.77 21.41
C TYR A 492 10.29 10.48 21.06
N SER A 493 10.84 9.44 21.70
CA SER A 493 12.29 9.26 21.73
C SER A 493 12.84 8.78 20.38
N ASN A 494 14.10 9.10 20.08
CA ASN A 494 14.74 8.62 18.86
C ASN A 494 14.73 7.10 18.81
N ALA A 495 14.90 6.40 19.93
CA ALA A 495 14.86 4.95 19.99
C ALA A 495 13.54 4.35 19.43
N ALA A 496 12.43 5.08 19.53
CA ALA A 496 11.10 4.68 19.05
C ALA A 496 10.73 5.27 17.68
N SER A 497 11.67 5.95 17.01
CA SER A 497 11.40 6.74 15.80
C SER A 497 11.44 5.96 14.48
N GLY A 498 11.83 4.69 14.52
CA GLY A 498 12.00 3.89 13.31
C GLY A 498 13.06 4.52 12.41
N ARG A 499 12.74 4.72 11.13
CA ARG A 499 13.65 5.34 10.17
C ARG A 499 13.58 6.86 10.08
N VAL A 500 12.78 7.53 10.92
CA VAL A 500 12.62 9.00 10.92
C VAL A 500 13.22 9.56 12.22
N PRO A 501 14.55 9.70 12.30
CA PRO A 501 15.22 9.96 13.56
C PRO A 501 14.95 11.36 14.12
N PHE A 502 14.99 11.45 15.45
CA PHE A 502 14.75 12.68 16.22
C PHE A 502 13.45 13.40 15.83
N PRO A 503 12.29 12.77 16.05
CA PRO A 503 11.00 13.30 15.62
C PRO A 503 10.56 14.49 16.48
N ALA A 504 10.00 15.52 15.85
CA ALA A 504 9.55 16.74 16.51
C ALA A 504 8.08 16.71 16.99
N SER A 505 7.32 15.66 16.66
CA SER A 505 5.94 15.46 17.13
C SER A 505 5.45 14.06 16.81
N LEU A 506 4.48 13.57 17.59
CA LEU A 506 3.67 12.41 17.23
C LEU A 506 2.98 12.62 15.86
N PRO A 507 2.66 11.55 15.12
CA PRO A 507 2.01 11.64 13.81
C PRO A 507 0.49 11.81 13.88
N VAL A 508 -0.04 12.18 15.05
CA VAL A 508 -1.43 12.58 15.23
C VAL A 508 -1.51 13.99 15.80
N SER A 509 -2.56 14.71 15.45
CA SER A 509 -2.75 16.11 15.85
C SER A 509 -3.55 16.27 17.13
N GLN A 510 -3.40 17.43 17.77
CA GLN A 510 -4.27 17.87 18.87
C GLN A 510 -5.76 17.87 18.47
N THR A 511 -6.06 18.20 17.21
CA THR A 511 -7.43 18.16 16.69
C THR A 511 -7.99 16.74 16.68
N GLN A 512 -7.20 15.75 16.25
CA GLN A 512 -7.62 14.35 16.25
C GLN A 512 -7.86 13.82 17.66
N LEU A 513 -7.03 14.20 18.65
CA LEU A 513 -7.34 13.83 20.04
C LEU A 513 -8.65 14.45 20.55
N ARG A 514 -8.95 15.72 20.19
CA ARG A 514 -10.25 16.34 20.50
C ARG A 514 -11.42 15.62 19.83
N GLN A 515 -11.27 15.25 18.56
CA GLN A 515 -12.28 14.49 17.83
C GLN A 515 -12.58 13.17 18.54
N LEU A 516 -11.56 12.46 19.02
CA LEU A 516 -11.75 11.23 19.79
C LEU A 516 -12.50 11.48 21.12
N VAL A 517 -12.20 12.57 21.83
CA VAL A 517 -12.95 12.97 23.04
C VAL A 517 -14.43 13.18 22.75
N GLU A 518 -14.76 13.84 21.63
CA GLU A 518 -16.14 14.10 21.22
C GLU A 518 -16.88 12.85 20.71
N ILE A 519 -16.18 11.93 20.03
CA ILE A 519 -16.76 10.62 19.65
C ILE A 519 -17.21 9.88 20.91
N GLY A 520 -16.35 9.83 21.93
CA GLY A 520 -16.69 9.21 23.20
C GLY A 520 -17.87 9.89 23.89
N GLY A 521 -17.95 11.22 23.81
CA GLY A 521 -19.10 12.00 24.28
C GLY A 521 -20.42 11.55 23.63
N ASP A 522 -20.47 11.49 22.30
CA ASP A 522 -21.66 11.00 21.56
C ASP A 522 -22.04 9.55 21.94
N ILE A 523 -21.06 8.70 22.24
CA ILE A 523 -21.32 7.33 22.68
C ILE A 523 -21.96 7.28 24.07
N VAL A 524 -21.53 8.14 25.00
CA VAL A 524 -22.05 8.18 26.39
C VAL A 524 -23.19 9.19 26.60
N GLY A 525 -23.62 9.89 25.55
CA GLY A 525 -24.71 10.87 25.61
C GLY A 525 -24.31 12.22 26.23
N SER A 526 -23.04 12.62 26.11
CA SER A 526 -22.50 13.90 26.59
C SER A 526 -21.76 14.66 25.46
N SER A 527 -21.28 15.88 25.73
CA SER A 527 -20.47 16.63 24.77
C SER A 527 -19.02 16.12 24.66
N PHE A 528 -18.53 15.41 25.68
CA PHE A 528 -17.19 14.84 25.74
C PHE A 528 -17.11 13.64 26.70
N GLU A 529 -16.21 12.70 26.43
CA GLU A 529 -15.87 11.62 27.36
C GLU A 529 -14.93 12.15 28.47
N PRO A 530 -15.32 12.10 29.77
CA PRO A 530 -14.59 12.75 30.84
C PRO A 530 -13.13 12.29 31.04
N ASP A 531 -12.83 11.01 30.90
CA ASP A 531 -11.49 10.48 31.18
C ASP A 531 -10.48 10.90 30.10
N LEU A 532 -10.87 10.80 28.83
CA LEU A 532 -10.05 11.25 27.71
C LEU A 532 -9.97 12.78 27.66
N ALA A 533 -11.02 13.51 28.09
CA ALA A 533 -10.97 14.96 28.26
C ALA A 533 -9.98 15.39 29.36
N SER A 534 -9.96 14.68 30.50
CA SER A 534 -8.98 14.86 31.57
C SER A 534 -7.54 14.57 31.07
N PHE A 535 -7.39 13.51 30.28
CA PHE A 535 -6.12 13.17 29.61
C PHE A 535 -5.66 14.22 28.59
N TYR A 536 -6.58 14.81 27.82
CA TYR A 536 -6.30 15.90 26.89
C TYR A 536 -5.75 17.12 27.64
N ASN A 537 -6.44 17.54 28.70
CA ASN A 537 -6.04 18.67 29.54
C ASN A 537 -4.65 18.43 30.17
N TYR A 538 -4.34 17.20 30.61
CA TYR A 538 -2.99 16.81 31.07
C TYR A 538 -1.94 16.90 29.94
N THR A 539 -2.22 16.28 28.79
CA THR A 539 -1.27 16.11 27.68
C THR A 539 -0.80 17.44 27.12
N TYR A 540 -1.70 18.42 27.00
CA TYR A 540 -1.38 19.75 26.50
C TYR A 540 -1.21 20.80 27.59
N ASN A 541 -1.35 20.42 28.86
CA ASN A 541 -1.32 21.31 30.02
C ASN A 541 -2.27 22.52 29.88
N VAL A 542 -3.52 22.26 29.50
CA VAL A 542 -4.59 23.25 29.29
C VAL A 542 -5.81 22.94 30.15
N ASP A 543 -6.71 23.90 30.31
CA ASP A 543 -8.04 23.72 30.92
C ASP A 543 -9.12 23.91 29.84
N PHE A 544 -9.05 23.09 28.79
CA PHE A 544 -9.91 23.23 27.61
C PHE A 544 -11.29 22.61 27.84
N TYR A 545 -11.32 21.38 28.38
CA TYR A 545 -12.54 20.77 28.85
C TYR A 545 -12.78 21.16 30.31
N GLY A 546 -14.05 21.30 30.72
CA GLY A 546 -14.44 21.65 32.09
C GLY A 546 -14.19 20.56 33.14
N VAL A 547 -13.13 19.76 32.97
CA VAL A 547 -12.68 18.68 33.86
C VAL A 547 -11.23 18.92 34.28
N ALA A 548 -10.87 18.51 35.49
CA ALA A 548 -9.50 18.67 35.98
C ALA A 548 -8.49 17.83 35.18
N LYS A 549 -7.26 18.34 35.05
CA LYS A 549 -6.11 17.58 34.53
C LYS A 549 -5.88 16.33 35.39
N GLY A 550 -5.86 15.15 34.79
CA GLY A 550 -5.54 13.91 35.50
C GLY A 550 -4.05 13.83 35.89
N ASP A 551 -3.70 13.01 36.88
CA ASP A 551 -2.30 12.66 37.19
C ASP A 551 -1.89 11.41 36.41
N PHE A 552 -1.10 11.62 35.36
CA PHE A 552 -0.54 10.53 34.53
C PHE A 552 0.99 10.39 34.71
N ASP A 553 1.55 10.93 35.80
CA ASP A 553 2.96 10.74 36.12
C ASP A 553 3.18 9.36 36.75
N ASN A 554 3.59 8.40 35.92
CA ASN A 554 3.67 6.98 36.26
C ASN A 554 4.84 6.30 35.54
N PHE A 555 5.04 4.99 35.76
CA PHE A 555 5.88 4.17 34.89
C PHE A 555 5.02 3.27 34.00
N TYR A 556 5.17 3.41 32.68
CA TYR A 556 4.42 2.69 31.66
C TYR A 556 5.30 1.65 30.96
N THR A 557 4.69 0.52 30.59
CA THR A 557 5.36 -0.58 29.90
C THR A 557 4.69 -0.88 28.57
N SER A 558 5.49 -0.96 27.52
CA SER A 558 5.09 -1.32 26.16
C SER A 558 6.03 -2.40 25.64
N ASN A 559 5.81 -3.65 26.04
CA ASN A 559 6.72 -4.77 25.73
C ASN A 559 6.60 -5.26 24.27
N TYR A 560 5.51 -4.99 23.58
CA TYR A 560 5.46 -5.07 22.11
C TYR A 560 6.34 -4.01 21.41
N SER A 561 7.02 -3.14 22.17
CA SER A 561 8.06 -2.21 21.70
C SER A 561 9.38 -2.36 22.48
N ASN A 562 9.48 -3.31 23.42
CA ASN A 562 10.58 -3.42 24.39
C ASN A 562 10.90 -2.08 25.08
N LEU A 563 9.84 -1.37 25.50
CA LEU A 563 9.92 0.01 25.98
C LEU A 563 9.38 0.15 27.41
N GLY A 564 10.14 0.86 28.25
CA GLY A 564 9.69 1.41 29.52
C GLY A 564 9.69 2.93 29.48
N VAL A 565 8.68 3.58 30.07
CA VAL A 565 8.55 5.04 30.07
C VAL A 565 8.22 5.56 31.46
N LEU A 566 9.10 6.36 32.05
CA LEU A 566 8.83 7.07 33.30
C LEU A 566 8.39 8.50 32.98
N LYS A 567 7.20 8.91 33.44
CA LYS A 567 6.72 10.30 33.33
C LYS A 567 6.74 10.99 34.69
N ARG A 568 7.31 12.20 34.75
CA ARG A 568 7.39 13.05 35.95
C ARG A 568 7.40 14.53 35.59
N GLY A 569 6.39 15.26 36.02
CA GLY A 569 6.28 16.71 35.84
C GLY A 569 6.52 17.12 34.40
N ASN A 570 7.64 17.79 34.15
CA ASN A 570 8.01 18.32 32.85
C ASN A 570 8.97 17.43 32.03
N TRP A 571 9.30 16.22 32.50
CA TRP A 571 10.21 15.31 31.80
C TRP A 571 9.66 13.89 31.68
N THR A 572 10.21 13.15 30.72
CA THR A 572 9.86 11.76 30.42
C THR A 572 11.13 11.00 30.09
N ALA A 573 11.41 9.90 30.78
CA ALA A 573 12.53 9.01 30.47
C ALA A 573 12.04 7.80 29.65
N SER A 574 12.58 7.63 28.46
CA SER A 574 12.32 6.53 27.54
C SER A 574 13.46 5.52 27.60
N MET A 575 13.15 4.27 27.96
CA MET A 575 14.10 3.16 28.10
C MET A 575 13.76 2.09 27.06
N LYS A 576 14.58 1.95 26.01
CA LYS A 576 14.24 1.09 24.88
C LYS A 576 15.34 0.12 24.48
N GLY A 577 14.92 -1.14 24.28
CA GLY A 577 15.71 -2.21 23.70
C GLY A 577 15.09 -2.75 22.43
N PHE A 578 15.45 -3.99 22.11
CA PHE A 578 14.91 -4.80 21.02
C PHE A 578 15.28 -6.27 21.25
N ASN A 579 14.72 -7.19 20.49
CA ASN A 579 14.93 -8.62 20.68
C ASN A 579 15.02 -9.35 19.32
N THR A 580 14.83 -10.66 19.32
CA THR A 580 14.86 -11.51 18.11
C THR A 580 13.66 -11.28 17.18
N ILE A 581 12.56 -10.71 17.70
CA ILE A 581 11.28 -10.53 16.98
C ILE A 581 11.13 -9.08 16.55
N PHE A 582 11.18 -8.14 17.49
CA PHE A 582 10.95 -6.72 17.24
C PHE A 582 12.27 -6.01 17.01
N LYS A 583 12.41 -5.35 15.86
CA LYS A 583 13.63 -4.63 15.44
C LYS A 583 13.92 -3.40 16.32
N GLY A 584 15.20 -3.10 16.49
CA GLY A 584 15.70 -1.92 17.22
C GLY A 584 15.85 -0.66 16.38
N THR A 585 15.97 -0.81 15.05
CA THR A 585 16.04 0.30 14.10
C THR A 585 15.55 -0.15 12.73
N GLU A 586 15.16 0.80 11.90
CA GLU A 586 14.87 0.61 10.48
C GLU A 586 15.69 1.63 9.68
N ILE A 587 16.36 1.16 8.63
CA ILE A 587 17.29 1.95 7.82
C ILE A 587 17.01 1.67 6.35
N TYR A 588 16.77 2.73 5.57
CA TYR A 588 16.52 2.71 4.13
C TYR A 588 17.64 3.48 3.39
N PRO A 589 17.69 3.47 2.04
CA PRO A 589 18.80 4.07 1.30
C PRO A 589 19.04 5.56 1.59
N THR A 590 17.98 6.30 1.91
CA THR A 590 18.01 7.75 2.15
C THR A 590 17.55 8.14 3.56
N GLU A 591 17.27 7.17 4.43
CA GLU A 591 16.66 7.41 5.74
C GLU A 591 17.44 6.64 6.82
N ASN A 592 17.78 7.33 7.92
CA ASN A 592 18.38 6.75 9.12
C ASN A 592 19.69 5.96 8.91
N ARG A 593 20.52 6.33 7.94
CA ARG A 593 21.74 5.58 7.57
C ARG A 593 22.72 5.31 8.71
N TYR A 594 22.68 6.10 9.78
CA TYR A 594 23.57 5.98 10.94
C TYR A 594 22.87 5.46 12.21
N GLY A 595 21.60 5.07 12.11
CA GLY A 595 20.74 4.66 13.25
C GLY A 595 21.05 3.31 13.89
N ARG A 596 22.22 2.70 13.63
CA ARG A 596 22.57 1.35 14.11
C ARG A 596 22.33 1.18 15.61
N TYR A 597 22.76 2.16 16.41
CA TYR A 597 22.69 2.08 17.88
C TYR A 597 21.42 2.67 18.49
N GLN A 598 20.42 3.02 17.69
CA GLN A 598 19.19 3.72 18.12
C GLN A 598 18.47 3.07 19.32
N SER A 599 18.53 1.74 19.46
CA SER A 599 17.89 1.02 20.58
C SER A 599 18.83 0.05 21.33
N TYR A 600 20.14 0.28 21.36
CA TYR A 600 21.13 -0.59 22.05
C TYR A 600 21.08 -0.44 23.58
N GLY A 601 19.89 -0.61 24.17
CA GLY A 601 19.59 -0.28 25.56
C GLY A 601 19.59 1.23 25.80
N ALA A 602 18.90 1.98 24.94
CA ALA A 602 18.84 3.43 24.98
C ALA A 602 18.09 3.94 26.21
N LEU A 603 18.53 5.10 26.73
CA LEU A 603 17.87 5.86 27.80
C LEU A 603 17.87 7.34 27.41
N GLU A 604 16.73 7.81 26.93
CA GLU A 604 16.55 9.19 26.46
C GLU A 604 15.67 9.97 27.44
N ILE A 605 16.08 11.18 27.81
CA ILE A 605 15.29 12.08 28.67
C ILE A 605 14.70 13.16 27.79
N LEU A 606 13.38 13.19 27.67
CA LEU A 606 12.63 14.16 26.88
C LEU A 606 12.00 15.20 27.81
N TYR A 607 12.14 16.48 27.48
CA TYR A 607 11.44 17.55 28.17
C TYR A 607 10.18 17.96 27.41
N ASN A 608 9.21 18.53 28.12
CA ASN A 608 8.06 19.18 27.47
C ASN A 608 8.53 20.39 26.66
N GLY A 609 7.92 20.64 25.50
CA GLY A 609 8.27 21.76 24.64
C GLY A 609 8.70 21.30 23.26
N SER A 610 9.78 21.88 22.75
CA SER A 610 10.38 21.58 21.45
C SER A 610 11.45 20.49 21.55
N LEU A 611 11.84 19.95 20.39
CA LEU A 611 12.95 18.99 20.30
C LEU A 611 14.28 19.59 20.81
N GLU A 612 14.48 20.90 20.63
CA GLU A 612 15.68 21.60 21.11
C GLU A 612 15.71 21.74 22.64
N ASP A 613 14.55 21.85 23.31
CA ASP A 613 14.48 21.83 24.78
C ASP A 613 14.97 20.50 25.37
N THR A 614 14.97 19.44 24.56
CA THR A 614 15.54 18.12 24.87
C THR A 614 17.04 18.01 24.55
N GLY A 615 17.61 19.02 23.89
CA GLY A 615 18.99 18.99 23.39
C GLY A 615 19.17 18.11 22.15
N TYR A 616 18.08 17.81 21.44
CA TYR A 616 18.11 17.02 20.20
C TYR A 616 17.89 17.92 18.98
N SER A 617 18.41 17.49 17.84
CA SER A 617 18.30 18.20 16.57
C SER A 617 17.52 17.38 15.55
N LEU A 618 16.69 18.04 14.75
CA LEU A 618 15.89 17.38 13.72
C LEU A 618 16.80 16.57 12.78
N ASN A 619 16.43 15.32 12.52
CA ASN A 619 17.20 14.38 11.68
C ASN A 619 18.64 14.11 12.14
N GLY A 620 19.01 14.49 13.37
CA GLY A 620 20.36 14.27 13.91
C GLY A 620 21.42 15.19 13.30
N ALA A 621 21.05 16.39 12.87
CA ALA A 621 22.01 17.38 12.37
C ALA A 621 23.08 17.69 13.43
N GLY A 622 24.36 17.44 13.09
CA GLY A 622 25.49 17.60 14.02
C GLY A 622 25.64 16.49 15.06
N TRP A 623 24.78 15.47 15.03
CA TRP A 623 24.75 14.39 16.01
C TRP A 623 25.83 13.34 15.73
N ASP A 624 26.61 12.97 16.75
CA ASP A 624 27.45 11.78 16.71
C ASP A 624 26.64 10.52 17.07
N TRP A 625 26.41 9.69 16.06
CA TRP A 625 25.57 8.50 16.13
C TRP A 625 26.19 7.34 16.90
N ASN A 626 27.47 7.43 17.26
CA ASN A 626 28.12 6.46 18.15
C ASN A 626 27.63 6.60 19.60
N TYR A 627 27.20 7.78 20.02
CA TYR A 627 26.99 8.14 21.42
C TYR A 627 25.51 8.34 21.80
N MET A 628 24.61 7.54 21.21
CA MET A 628 23.18 7.59 21.56
C MET A 628 22.96 7.41 23.09
N PRO A 629 22.17 8.26 23.77
CA PRO A 629 22.09 8.26 25.22
C PRO A 629 21.60 6.93 25.80
N GLY A 630 22.23 6.51 26.89
CA GLY A 630 22.00 5.24 27.58
C GLY A 630 22.63 4.02 26.91
N THR A 631 22.88 4.05 25.61
CA THR A 631 23.32 2.87 24.85
C THR A 631 24.72 2.41 25.27
N THR A 632 25.01 1.13 25.03
CA THR A 632 26.38 0.60 25.01
C THR A 632 26.74 0.28 23.56
N SER A 633 27.79 0.88 23.04
CA SER A 633 28.14 0.87 21.61
C SER A 633 29.64 0.71 21.38
N VAL A 634 30.02 0.41 20.14
CA VAL A 634 31.41 0.45 19.67
C VAL A 634 31.58 1.71 18.84
N VAL A 635 32.55 2.56 19.19
CA VAL A 635 32.84 3.79 18.46
C VAL A 635 33.48 3.45 17.11
N LEU A 636 32.81 3.81 16.03
CA LEU A 636 33.21 3.51 14.67
C LEU A 636 33.33 4.79 13.82
N PRO A 637 34.22 4.81 12.82
CA PRO A 637 34.12 5.76 11.72
C PRO A 637 32.73 5.67 11.07
N PHE A 638 32.18 6.80 10.62
CA PHE A 638 30.83 6.83 10.02
C PHE A 638 30.69 5.90 8.81
N THR A 639 31.79 5.68 8.08
CA THR A 639 31.85 4.73 6.94
C THR A 639 31.60 3.28 7.35
N GLU A 640 31.95 2.91 8.59
CA GLU A 640 31.74 1.58 9.17
C GLU A 640 30.48 1.51 10.04
N LEU A 641 29.97 2.68 10.49
CA LEU A 641 28.72 2.78 11.24
C LEU A 641 27.49 2.61 10.34
N GLN A 642 27.55 3.11 9.10
CA GLN A 642 26.47 2.92 8.12
C GLN A 642 26.44 1.47 7.59
N PRO A 643 25.26 0.95 7.21
CA PRO A 643 25.20 -0.40 6.66
C PRO A 643 25.79 -0.46 5.25
N LYS A 644 26.32 -1.62 4.89
CA LYS A 644 26.84 -1.96 3.55
C LYS A 644 25.72 -2.19 2.53
N THR A 645 24.48 -2.35 3.00
CA THR A 645 23.28 -2.58 2.20
C THR A 645 22.36 -1.36 2.15
N ASN A 646 21.50 -1.32 1.14
CA ASN A 646 20.47 -0.30 0.97
C ASN A 646 19.46 -0.28 2.12
N ASN A 647 19.02 -1.45 2.57
CA ASN A 647 18.10 -1.60 3.68
C ASN A 647 18.78 -2.39 4.80
N ALA A 648 18.57 -1.98 6.04
CA ALA A 648 19.04 -2.68 7.23
C ALA A 648 18.04 -2.50 8.38
N SER A 649 17.95 -3.47 9.27
CA SER A 649 17.17 -3.37 10.51
C SER A 649 17.88 -4.22 11.56
N GLU A 650 18.00 -3.70 12.79
CA GLU A 650 18.76 -4.41 13.82
C GLU A 650 17.85 -5.35 14.60
N TRP A 651 18.24 -6.63 14.63
CA TRP A 651 17.75 -7.64 15.58
C TRP A 651 18.93 -8.13 16.41
N GLN A 652 18.65 -8.84 17.49
CA GLN A 652 19.68 -9.42 18.34
C GLN A 652 19.48 -10.94 18.49
N GLU A 653 20.46 -11.63 19.06
CA GLU A 653 20.42 -13.10 19.19
C GLU A 653 19.53 -13.58 20.36
N LEU A 654 19.15 -12.68 21.28
CA LEU A 654 18.52 -13.03 22.55
C LEU A 654 17.14 -12.36 22.71
N ASP A 655 16.24 -13.06 23.42
CA ASP A 655 14.85 -12.63 23.59
C ASP A 655 14.63 -11.64 24.73
N PHE A 656 15.49 -11.66 25.76
CA PHE A 656 15.24 -10.91 27.00
C PHE A 656 15.50 -9.41 26.82
N SER A 657 14.45 -8.67 26.54
CA SER A 657 14.40 -7.21 26.60
C SER A 657 12.99 -6.76 26.96
N GLY A 658 12.85 -5.73 27.80
CA GLY A 658 11.55 -5.20 28.16
C GLY A 658 11.54 -4.42 29.46
N ALA A 659 10.34 -4.10 29.92
CA ALA A 659 10.12 -3.32 31.12
C ALA A 659 8.98 -3.89 31.98
N LEU A 660 9.02 -3.55 33.27
CA LEU A 660 8.02 -3.90 34.28
C LEU A 660 7.64 -2.66 35.10
N SER A 661 6.35 -2.36 35.18
CA SER A 661 5.82 -1.29 36.03
C SER A 661 5.58 -1.79 37.45
N LEU A 662 5.92 -0.96 38.43
CA LEU A 662 5.64 -1.11 39.86
C LEU A 662 4.70 0.01 40.33
N GLY A 663 3.83 0.51 39.45
CA GLY A 663 3.09 1.75 39.64
C GLY A 663 3.98 2.92 39.22
N ARG A 664 4.14 3.94 40.09
CA ARG A 664 4.88 5.16 39.72
C ARG A 664 6.32 4.88 39.30
N ASN A 665 6.89 3.76 39.75
CA ASN A 665 8.26 3.35 39.53
C ASN A 665 8.32 2.10 38.64
N GLY A 666 9.49 1.74 38.15
CA GLY A 666 9.61 0.55 37.31
C GLY A 666 11.04 0.18 36.97
N ILE A 667 11.18 -0.87 36.17
CA ILE A 667 12.46 -1.47 35.80
C ILE A 667 12.46 -1.71 34.30
N PHE A 668 13.56 -1.40 33.63
CA PHE A 668 13.90 -1.86 32.29
C PHE A 668 15.09 -2.80 32.34
N GLY A 669 15.11 -3.82 31.48
CA GLY A 669 16.20 -4.78 31.36
C GLY A 669 16.43 -5.24 29.92
N MET A 670 17.68 -5.50 29.59
CA MET A 670 18.09 -6.04 28.30
C MET A 670 19.32 -6.95 28.45
N ASN A 671 19.24 -8.13 27.86
CA ASN A 671 20.38 -9.03 27.63
C ASN A 671 20.67 -8.99 26.14
N PHE A 672 21.76 -8.34 25.75
CA PHE A 672 22.10 -8.09 24.35
C PHE A 672 23.22 -8.99 23.86
N SER A 673 23.04 -9.58 22.69
CA SER A 673 24.10 -10.16 21.87
C SER A 673 23.89 -9.79 20.42
N GLN A 674 24.88 -9.13 19.81
CA GLN A 674 24.79 -8.68 18.43
C GLN A 674 24.58 -9.86 17.47
N LEU A 675 23.52 -9.77 16.66
CA LEU A 675 23.30 -10.68 15.55
C LEU A 675 24.03 -10.17 14.29
N ASP A 676 24.77 -11.06 13.62
CA ASP A 676 25.34 -10.74 12.30
C ASP A 676 24.36 -11.08 11.17
N LYS A 677 23.71 -10.04 10.63
CA LYS A 677 22.84 -10.10 9.43
C LYS A 677 23.58 -9.78 8.13
N GLY A 678 24.91 -9.56 8.17
CA GLY A 678 25.71 -9.16 7.01
C GLY A 678 25.62 -7.68 6.62
N TYR A 679 24.93 -6.86 7.41
CA TYR A 679 24.81 -5.41 7.16
C TYR A 679 26.09 -4.63 7.47
N TYR A 680 26.93 -5.14 8.38
CA TYR A 680 28.11 -4.45 8.89
C TYR A 680 29.28 -5.42 9.02
N THR A 681 30.45 -4.91 9.41
CA THR A 681 31.45 -5.77 10.05
C THR A 681 30.98 -6.02 11.50
N PRO A 682 30.78 -7.27 11.95
CA PRO A 682 30.27 -7.54 13.30
C PRO A 682 31.37 -7.27 14.33
N SER A 683 31.02 -6.58 15.42
CA SER A 683 31.88 -6.41 16.60
C SER A 683 31.69 -7.54 17.62
N SER A 684 30.62 -8.32 17.47
CA SER A 684 30.16 -9.34 18.42
C SER A 684 29.96 -8.76 19.83
N LEU A 685 29.47 -7.51 19.90
CA LEU A 685 29.18 -6.81 21.15
C LEU A 685 28.12 -7.59 21.96
N LYS A 686 28.41 -7.78 23.25
CA LYS A 686 27.49 -8.35 24.24
C LYS A 686 27.45 -7.45 25.47
N PHE A 687 26.30 -7.37 26.12
CA PHE A 687 26.15 -6.71 27.41
C PHE A 687 24.84 -7.12 28.09
N LYS A 688 24.77 -6.91 29.40
CA LYS A 688 23.53 -6.87 30.18
C LYS A 688 23.34 -5.46 30.71
N LYS A 689 22.15 -4.90 30.52
CA LYS A 689 21.80 -3.56 31.01
C LYS A 689 20.48 -3.59 31.76
N SER A 690 20.41 -2.81 32.83
CA SER A 690 19.16 -2.56 33.56
C SER A 690 19.08 -1.11 34.01
N VAL A 691 17.88 -0.57 34.01
CA VAL A 691 17.57 0.75 34.57
C VAL A 691 16.49 0.57 35.62
N PHE A 692 16.76 0.97 36.85
CA PHE A 692 15.75 1.06 37.91
C PHE A 692 15.30 2.51 38.06
N ALA A 693 14.01 2.75 37.86
CA ALA A 693 13.43 4.07 37.79
C ALA A 693 12.56 4.34 39.03
N PHE A 694 13.06 5.21 39.93
CA PHE A 694 12.42 5.55 41.20
C PHE A 694 12.28 7.05 41.33
N ASP A 695 11.04 7.56 41.34
CA ASP A 695 10.74 8.98 41.53
C ASP A 695 11.52 9.88 40.55
N ASN A 696 12.58 10.55 41.01
CA ASN A 696 13.47 11.41 40.22
C ASN A 696 14.87 10.81 39.99
N LEU A 697 15.07 9.53 40.30
CA LEU A 697 16.34 8.82 40.20
C LEU A 697 16.25 7.66 39.20
N LEU A 698 17.24 7.59 38.31
CA LEU A 698 17.44 6.48 37.39
C LEU A 698 18.77 5.80 37.73
N ILE A 699 18.72 4.54 38.18
CA ILE A 699 19.92 3.74 38.51
C ILE A 699 20.24 2.84 37.32
N CYS A 700 21.32 3.17 36.61
CA CYS A 700 21.77 2.46 35.42
C CYS A 700 22.89 1.48 35.75
N LEU A 701 22.68 0.18 35.53
CA LEU A 701 23.69 -0.86 35.73
C LEU A 701 24.04 -1.54 34.39
N GLY A 702 25.32 -1.84 34.21
CA GLY A 702 25.85 -2.59 33.06
C GLY A 702 26.80 -3.68 33.52
N SER A 703 26.71 -4.87 32.93
CA SER A 703 27.57 -6.02 33.24
C SER A 703 27.80 -6.88 32.00
N ASP A 704 28.75 -7.81 32.07
CA ASP A 704 29.12 -8.74 30.99
C ASP A 704 29.38 -8.06 29.63
N ILE A 705 29.93 -6.84 29.68
CA ILE A 705 30.26 -6.07 28.48
C ILE A 705 31.49 -6.69 27.83
N SER A 706 31.35 -7.15 26.60
CA SER A 706 32.45 -7.74 25.83
C SER A 706 32.28 -7.50 24.33
N VAL A 707 33.41 -7.51 23.62
CA VAL A 707 33.47 -7.45 22.15
C VAL A 707 34.34 -8.60 21.65
N GLY A 708 34.03 -9.11 20.44
CA GLY A 708 34.80 -10.18 19.81
C GLY A 708 36.05 -9.70 19.08
N ASN A 709 36.21 -8.38 18.90
CA ASN A 709 37.35 -7.79 18.20
C ASN A 709 37.60 -6.34 18.65
N ASN A 710 38.73 -5.77 18.23
CA ASN A 710 39.15 -4.40 18.56
C ASN A 710 38.81 -3.40 17.44
N GLN A 711 37.59 -3.43 16.91
CA GLN A 711 37.13 -2.50 15.85
C GLN A 711 37.05 -1.05 16.32
N GLY A 712 36.87 -0.82 17.62
CA GLY A 712 36.77 0.50 18.22
C GLY A 712 36.57 0.44 19.73
N SER A 713 36.60 1.59 20.39
CA SER A 713 36.37 1.69 21.82
C SER A 713 34.93 1.32 22.18
N VAL A 714 34.76 0.54 23.26
CA VAL A 714 33.44 0.24 23.81
C VAL A 714 33.06 1.34 24.79
N VAL A 715 31.90 1.97 24.58
CA VAL A 715 31.43 3.10 25.39
C VAL A 715 30.02 2.85 25.90
N SER A 716 29.70 3.40 27.08
CA SER A 716 28.32 3.53 27.56
C SER A 716 28.02 5.00 27.78
N ASN A 717 26.97 5.49 27.13
CA ASN A 717 26.81 6.92 26.88
C ASN A 717 25.84 7.55 27.90
N LEU A 718 26.29 8.54 28.68
CA LEU A 718 25.45 9.17 29.71
C LEU A 718 24.44 10.13 29.09
N PHE A 719 24.92 11.08 28.30
CA PHE A 719 24.09 12.03 27.57
C PHE A 719 24.90 12.60 26.39
N GLN A 720 24.17 13.15 25.42
CA GLN A 720 24.68 14.04 24.39
C GLN A 720 23.60 15.09 24.16
N ALA A 721 24.00 16.34 24.02
CA ALA A 721 23.08 17.44 23.79
C ALA A 721 23.68 18.41 22.76
N ILE A 722 22.84 18.84 21.84
CA ILE A 722 23.14 19.83 20.81
C ILE A 722 22.11 20.94 20.94
N SER A 723 22.57 22.18 20.96
CA SER A 723 21.70 23.34 20.77
C SER A 723 22.30 24.22 19.68
N THR A 724 21.43 24.75 18.84
CA THR A 724 21.81 25.68 17.77
C THR A 724 21.66 27.14 18.19
N THR A 725 20.87 27.38 19.24
CA THR A 725 20.58 28.72 19.77
C THR A 725 21.25 29.01 21.11
N ALA A 726 21.71 27.99 21.84
CA ALA A 726 22.34 28.12 23.14
C ALA A 726 23.72 27.45 23.17
N THR A 727 24.58 27.91 24.07
CA THR A 727 25.79 27.18 24.47
C THR A 727 25.45 26.35 25.70
N PRO A 728 25.31 25.02 25.59
CA PRO A 728 24.96 24.18 26.73
C PRO A 728 25.99 24.34 27.84
N THR A 729 25.52 24.44 29.09
CA THR A 729 26.38 24.49 30.27
C THR A 729 26.47 23.11 30.91
N MET A 730 27.66 22.73 31.37
CA MET A 730 27.89 21.46 32.06
C MET A 730 28.50 21.69 33.43
N TYR A 731 28.07 20.91 34.41
CA TYR A 731 28.56 20.96 35.79
C TYR A 731 29.34 19.69 36.08
N VAL A 732 30.65 19.81 36.28
CA VAL A 732 31.54 18.67 36.56
C VAL A 732 32.15 18.88 37.94
N ASN A 733 31.68 18.11 38.93
CA ASN A 733 32.13 18.19 40.33
C ASN A 733 32.16 19.63 40.89
N SER A 734 31.28 20.51 40.39
CA SER A 734 31.29 21.95 40.66
C SER A 734 29.90 22.54 40.43
N THR A 735 29.57 23.63 41.13
CA THR A 735 28.41 24.48 40.88
C THR A 735 28.69 25.57 39.84
N VAL A 736 29.92 25.65 39.33
CA VAL A 736 30.31 26.57 38.26
C VAL A 736 30.14 25.87 36.92
N PRO A 737 29.32 26.41 36.00
CA PRO A 737 29.13 25.82 34.68
C PRO A 737 30.39 25.96 33.82
N GLN A 738 30.68 24.93 33.05
CA GLN A 738 31.67 24.94 31.98
C GLN A 738 30.96 24.97 30.62
N THR A 739 31.58 25.63 29.65
CA THR A 739 31.11 25.73 28.26
C THR A 739 32.18 25.16 27.32
N GLY A 740 31.80 24.25 26.41
CA GLY A 740 32.70 23.63 25.43
C GLY A 740 32.56 22.11 25.35
N THR A 741 33.33 21.48 24.45
CA THR A 741 33.37 20.01 24.30
C THR A 741 34.24 19.40 25.40
N LEU A 742 33.63 18.63 26.31
CA LEU A 742 34.35 17.81 27.28
C LEU A 742 34.16 16.34 26.95
N THR A 743 35.21 15.72 26.40
CA THR A 743 35.32 14.27 26.35
C THR A 743 35.84 13.81 27.71
N VAL A 744 34.97 13.35 28.61
CA VAL A 744 35.43 12.69 29.83
C VAL A 744 35.95 11.32 29.42
N ALA A 745 37.27 11.20 29.32
CA ALA A 745 37.91 9.92 29.05
C ALA A 745 37.58 8.93 30.18
N THR A 746 37.15 7.74 29.76
CA THR A 746 36.99 6.46 30.46
C THR A 746 37.61 6.34 31.87
N LEU A 747 36.83 5.78 32.80
CA LEU A 747 37.36 5.01 33.94
C LEU A 747 38.07 3.75 33.45
#